data_AF-A0A2L1VDB4-F1
#
_entry.id   AF-A0A2L1VDB4-F1
#
_cell.length_a   1.000
_cell.length_b   1.000
_cell.length_c   1.000
_cell.angle_alpha   90.00
_cell.angle_beta   90.00
_cell.angle_gamma   90.00
#
_symmetry.space_group_name_H-M   'P 1'
#
loop_
_entity.id
_entity.type
_entity.pdbx_description
1 polymer ?
#
loop_
_entity_poly.entity_id
_entity_poly.type
_entity_poly.pdbx_seq_one_letter_code
_entity_poly.pdbx_strand_id
1 'polypeptide(L)'
;MHINFSDHFLKIQKQLENPQAVIDENILIDLVNALRPSDPHDTDEIEQKIQAFIDSLLLTPTAPAFLQTFLLRLINQYKQVSLYADSGILSLDGFWNQLGQRLGGHFLPLIEDASQLKILIGKIFYLESDSVWLNNVDDKDWATLFGLIGQSNSNVEEKHAIQREMIKAITVLSYRISGIGLYPEFINAQPELTEYESPFLVQNREIIEFIEKYKKQDISQDDTVVTVPPDASQAFVMLEQCRDVVLKIRRATKRIGVSLSLTYLLSLLEQCLDRIELLLYLVVDNSEGRYVSLGNLISDLTKAHYSEKSVRSLLSTTSELIAFQVTENASRTGEHYVSTDTKGFWGMYKAAAGAGVIIACMATLKILAARMTMAPLMQAFTFSMNYSLGFILIHVLHFTVATKQPAMTAAALAATVQQRKGSKTAQIAELAALIINIIRTQFIAILGNISIAIPTAALITFAWQFYLDEPLLTHTKATYLLHSLNPFTSLAVPHAAIAGVCLFLSGLIAGYFDNMAVYRKVGPRLKAHRRLRNLFGQERLNRFAEYIERNLGALAGNFLFGVMLGSMGTIGFILGLPLDIRHIAFASANFIQGLMTINGSPDIGLIIVSFLGVLCIGLTNLFVSFTLTIIVALRARRVRFEQWKPLAKLVMTHFLTRPSDFFWPPKQPLELEENAQANSGKKAEH
;
A
#
# COMPACT_ATOMS: atom_id res chain seq x y z
N MET A 1 36.48 -18.36 18.40
CA MET A 1 37.02 -18.87 17.12
C MET A 1 38.04 -17.82 16.66
N HIS A 2 39.35 -18.10 16.65
CA HIS A 2 40.32 -17.10 16.21
C HIS A 2 40.28 -17.02 14.68
N ILE A 3 39.58 -16.02 14.14
CA ILE A 3 39.60 -15.73 12.71
C ILE A 3 40.94 -15.05 12.42
N ASN A 4 41.77 -15.67 11.58
CA ASN A 4 43.08 -15.13 11.24
C ASN A 4 42.99 -14.28 9.95
N PHE A 5 43.05 -12.96 10.08
CA PHE A 5 43.04 -12.03 8.95
C PHE A 5 44.44 -11.77 8.35
N SER A 6 45.51 -12.30 8.96
CA SER A 6 46.90 -12.05 8.54
C SER A 6 47.17 -12.45 7.09
N ASP A 7 46.59 -13.58 6.64
CA ASP A 7 46.74 -14.05 5.26
C ASP A 7 46.10 -13.08 4.25
N HIS A 8 44.98 -12.45 4.62
CA HIS A 8 44.32 -11.45 3.77
C HIS A 8 45.19 -10.19 3.65
N PHE A 9 45.73 -9.69 4.76
CA PHE A 9 46.62 -8.53 4.75
C PHE A 9 47.91 -8.80 3.95
N LEU A 10 48.46 -10.01 4.04
CA LEU A 10 49.65 -10.39 3.29
C LEU A 10 49.39 -10.51 1.79
N LYS A 11 48.21 -11.00 1.38
CA LYS A 11 47.76 -10.96 -0.03
C LYS A 11 47.62 -9.52 -0.53
N ILE A 12 47.00 -8.64 0.27
CA ILE A 12 46.85 -7.20 -0.06
C ILE A 12 48.22 -6.55 -0.24
N GLN A 13 49.14 -6.77 0.69
CA GLN A 13 50.49 -6.21 0.63
C GLN A 13 51.24 -6.67 -0.64
N LYS A 14 51.25 -7.98 -0.92
CA LYS A 14 51.88 -8.54 -2.13
C LYS A 14 51.33 -7.94 -3.42
N GLN A 15 50.05 -7.64 -3.46
CA GLN A 15 49.45 -7.02 -4.63
C GLN A 15 49.86 -5.55 -4.78
N LEU A 16 49.95 -4.81 -3.67
CA LEU A 16 50.37 -3.41 -3.67
C LEU A 16 51.86 -3.22 -3.99
N GLU A 17 52.68 -4.24 -3.78
CA GLU A 17 54.10 -4.27 -4.18
C GLU A 17 54.31 -4.20 -5.70
N ASN A 18 53.27 -4.47 -6.50
CA ASN A 18 53.29 -4.27 -7.96
C ASN A 18 52.37 -3.11 -8.38
N PRO A 19 52.89 -1.87 -8.51
CA PRO A 19 52.08 -0.67 -8.72
C PRO A 19 51.27 -0.64 -10.02
N GLN A 20 51.67 -1.44 -11.03
CA GLN A 20 50.99 -1.50 -12.33
C GLN A 20 49.96 -2.64 -12.45
N ALA A 21 49.85 -3.51 -11.45
CA ALA A 21 48.87 -4.59 -11.49
C ALA A 21 47.46 -4.07 -11.22
N VAL A 22 46.49 -4.55 -12.01
CA VAL A 22 45.06 -4.36 -11.71
C VAL A 22 44.77 -5.03 -10.37
N ILE A 23 44.04 -4.32 -9.50
CA ILE A 23 43.67 -4.85 -8.17
C ILE A 23 42.65 -5.98 -8.37
N ASP A 24 42.84 -7.06 -7.61
CA ASP A 24 42.00 -8.25 -7.70
C ASP A 24 40.87 -8.12 -6.67
N GLU A 25 39.66 -7.95 -7.18
CA GLU A 25 38.43 -7.84 -6.38
C GLU A 25 38.20 -9.07 -5.47
N ASN A 26 38.73 -10.25 -5.83
CA ASN A 26 38.53 -11.49 -5.07
C ASN A 26 39.08 -11.41 -3.65
N ILE A 27 40.15 -10.64 -3.42
CA ILE A 27 40.72 -10.47 -2.07
C ILE A 27 39.72 -9.79 -1.13
N LEU A 28 38.95 -8.82 -1.63
CA LEU A 28 37.92 -8.15 -0.85
C LEU A 28 36.70 -9.06 -0.61
N ILE A 29 36.34 -9.86 -1.61
CA ILE A 29 35.26 -10.84 -1.48
C ILE A 29 35.61 -11.86 -0.39
N ASP A 30 36.82 -12.41 -0.40
CA ASP A 30 37.31 -13.34 0.63
C ASP A 30 37.30 -12.70 2.03
N LEU A 31 37.73 -11.44 2.14
CA LEU A 31 37.72 -10.70 3.40
C LEU A 31 36.31 -10.53 3.96
N VAL A 32 35.35 -10.09 3.13
CA VAL A 32 33.96 -9.95 3.54
C VAL A 32 33.31 -11.30 3.84
N ASN A 33 33.69 -12.37 3.14
CA ASN A 33 33.27 -13.74 3.46
C ASN A 33 33.69 -14.17 4.87
N ALA A 34 34.90 -13.78 5.31
CA ALA A 34 35.36 -14.06 6.67
C ALA A 34 34.57 -13.27 7.74
N LEU A 35 34.21 -12.02 7.42
CA LEU A 35 33.42 -11.13 8.29
C LEU A 35 31.94 -11.54 8.38
N ARG A 36 31.39 -12.13 7.33
CA ARG A 36 29.98 -12.51 7.26
C ARG A 36 29.60 -13.49 8.38
N PRO A 37 28.59 -13.21 9.22
CA PRO A 37 28.14 -14.13 10.26
C PRO A 37 27.45 -15.36 9.67
N SER A 38 27.39 -16.43 10.45
CA SER A 38 26.67 -17.65 10.11
C SER A 38 25.16 -17.42 10.21
N ASP A 39 24.71 -16.69 11.23
CA ASP A 39 23.34 -16.17 11.33
C ASP A 39 23.34 -14.62 11.26
N PRO A 40 22.70 -14.01 10.23
CA PRO A 40 22.66 -12.56 10.08
C PRO A 40 21.87 -11.81 11.18
N HIS A 41 21.14 -12.52 12.05
CA HIS A 41 20.41 -11.92 13.18
C HIS A 41 21.10 -12.15 14.54
N ASP A 42 22.20 -12.91 14.58
CA ASP A 42 22.97 -13.12 15.80
C ASP A 42 23.89 -11.91 16.04
N THR A 43 23.44 -10.99 16.89
CA THR A 43 24.17 -9.76 17.22
C THR A 43 25.50 -10.05 17.91
N ASP A 44 25.60 -11.12 18.69
CA ASP A 44 26.81 -11.46 19.43
C ASP A 44 27.88 -12.01 18.48
N GLU A 45 27.50 -12.83 17.48
CA GLU A 45 28.42 -13.27 16.43
C GLU A 45 28.92 -12.09 15.60
N ILE A 46 28.03 -11.17 15.23
CA ILE A 46 28.37 -9.97 14.45
C ILE A 46 29.39 -9.12 15.20
N GLU A 47 29.10 -8.78 16.45
CA GLU A 47 30.00 -7.99 17.30
C GLU A 47 31.36 -8.67 17.44
N GLN A 48 31.40 -9.98 17.75
CA GLN A 48 32.65 -10.73 17.88
C GLN A 48 33.50 -10.70 16.60
N LYS A 49 32.88 -10.85 15.42
CA LYS A 49 33.61 -10.85 14.14
C LYS A 49 34.15 -9.48 13.79
N ILE A 50 33.36 -8.42 14.00
CA ILE A 50 33.78 -7.04 13.74
C ILE A 50 34.89 -6.62 14.70
N GLN A 51 34.75 -6.91 16.00
CA GLN A 51 35.79 -6.65 17.00
C GLN A 51 37.07 -7.43 16.67
N ALA A 52 36.97 -8.72 16.32
CA ALA A 52 38.14 -9.50 15.92
C ALA A 52 38.87 -8.91 14.70
N PHE A 53 38.14 -8.29 13.78
CA PHE A 53 38.74 -7.60 12.63
C PHE A 53 39.43 -6.30 13.02
N ILE A 54 38.78 -5.48 13.87
CA ILE A 54 39.36 -4.26 14.45
C ILE A 54 40.63 -4.59 15.23
N ASP A 55 40.60 -5.61 16.10
CA ASP A 55 41.74 -6.09 16.86
C ASP A 55 42.88 -6.53 15.94
N SER A 56 42.57 -7.25 14.85
CA SER A 56 43.59 -7.69 13.89
C SER A 56 44.25 -6.53 13.15
N LEU A 57 43.52 -5.44 12.88
CA LEU A 57 44.05 -4.21 12.31
C LEU A 57 44.94 -3.46 13.31
N LEU A 58 44.58 -3.45 14.59
CA LEU A 58 45.38 -2.85 15.67
C LEU A 58 46.68 -3.62 15.94
N LEU A 59 46.63 -4.96 15.88
CA LEU A 59 47.80 -5.82 16.09
C LEU A 59 48.82 -5.79 14.94
N THR A 60 48.41 -5.34 13.75
CA THR A 60 49.27 -5.30 12.55
C THR A 60 49.42 -3.84 12.06
N PRO A 61 50.44 -3.09 12.50
CA PRO A 61 50.51 -1.64 12.32
C PRO A 61 50.44 -1.13 10.87
N THR A 62 50.90 -1.93 9.90
CA THR A 62 50.89 -1.57 8.47
C THR A 62 49.59 -1.96 7.76
N ALA A 63 48.78 -2.85 8.34
CA ALA A 63 47.57 -3.38 7.71
C ALA A 63 46.52 -2.31 7.39
N PRO A 64 46.20 -1.34 8.28
CA PRO A 64 45.24 -0.28 7.96
C PRO A 64 45.63 0.56 6.75
N ALA A 65 46.91 0.92 6.62
CA ALA A 65 47.42 1.71 5.51
C ALA A 65 47.40 0.94 4.17
N PHE A 66 47.77 -0.34 4.19
CA PHE A 66 47.66 -1.20 3.01
C PHE A 66 46.20 -1.43 2.61
N LEU A 67 45.31 -1.72 3.57
CA LEU A 67 43.89 -1.89 3.31
C LEU A 67 43.27 -0.60 2.73
N GLN A 68 43.61 0.57 3.27
CA GLN A 68 43.19 1.86 2.72
C GLN A 68 43.62 2.01 1.25
N THR A 69 44.90 1.80 0.97
CA THR A 69 45.46 1.94 -0.39
C THR A 69 44.78 0.98 -1.36
N PHE A 70 44.57 -0.27 -0.95
CA PHE A 70 43.88 -1.30 -1.73
C PHE A 70 42.43 -0.91 -2.04
N LEU A 71 41.66 -0.49 -1.02
CA LEU A 71 40.26 -0.08 -1.19
C LEU A 71 40.14 1.14 -2.11
N LEU A 72 40.97 2.16 -1.92
CA LEU A 72 40.96 3.36 -2.76
C LEU A 72 41.28 3.05 -4.23
N ARG A 73 42.31 2.23 -4.48
CA ARG A 73 42.67 1.81 -5.84
C ARG A 73 41.60 0.94 -6.48
N LEU A 74 41.02 0.00 -5.73
CA LEU A 74 39.94 -0.86 -6.22
C LEU A 74 38.71 -0.03 -6.59
N ILE A 75 38.27 0.88 -5.71
CA ILE A 75 37.10 1.74 -5.96
C ILE A 75 37.32 2.64 -7.20
N ASN A 76 38.52 3.20 -7.36
CA ASN A 76 38.86 4.06 -8.50
C ASN A 76 38.98 3.32 -9.85
N GLN A 77 38.99 1.98 -9.87
CA GLN A 77 38.93 1.21 -11.12
C GLN A 77 37.54 1.20 -11.76
N TYR A 78 36.49 1.45 -10.96
CA TYR A 78 35.10 1.41 -11.43
C TYR A 78 34.52 2.81 -11.58
N LYS A 79 33.52 2.93 -12.44
CA LYS A 79 32.66 4.11 -12.53
C LYS A 79 31.75 4.19 -11.30
N GLN A 80 31.79 5.31 -10.59
CA GLN A 80 31.21 5.43 -9.24
C GLN A 80 29.88 6.20 -9.23
N VAL A 81 29.68 7.15 -10.15
CA VAL A 81 28.52 8.08 -10.15
C VAL A 81 27.18 7.36 -10.01
N SER A 82 26.93 6.28 -10.76
CA SER A 82 25.63 5.60 -10.69
C SER A 82 25.37 4.94 -9.33
N LEU A 83 26.43 4.48 -8.65
CA LEU A 83 26.28 3.92 -7.30
C LEU A 83 25.83 5.01 -6.32
N TYR A 84 26.40 6.21 -6.43
CA TYR A 84 26.08 7.31 -5.52
C TYR A 84 24.75 8.01 -5.85
N ALA A 85 24.40 8.13 -7.14
CA ALA A 85 23.26 8.92 -7.60
C ALA A 85 22.00 8.10 -7.96
N ASP A 86 22.14 6.81 -8.28
CA ASP A 86 21.03 5.99 -8.78
C ASP A 86 20.74 4.78 -7.88
N SER A 87 21.75 4.17 -7.26
CA SER A 87 21.53 2.97 -6.47
C SER A 87 20.65 3.24 -5.23
N GLY A 88 19.57 2.47 -5.11
CA GLY A 88 18.59 2.59 -4.02
C GLY A 88 17.59 3.73 -4.20
N ILE A 89 17.66 4.46 -5.31
CA ILE A 89 16.77 5.56 -5.65
C ILE A 89 15.80 5.12 -6.75
N LEU A 90 14.53 5.50 -6.63
CA LEU A 90 13.51 5.23 -7.65
C LEU A 90 13.84 5.94 -8.99
N SER A 91 13.45 5.37 -10.13
CA SER A 91 13.70 5.96 -11.45
C SER A 91 12.69 7.06 -11.74
N LEU A 92 13.10 8.11 -12.47
CA LEU A 92 12.16 9.12 -12.98
C LEU A 92 11.15 8.56 -14.01
N ASP A 93 11.38 7.37 -14.58
CA ASP A 93 10.50 6.73 -15.57
C ASP A 93 9.10 6.41 -15.03
N GLY A 94 8.94 6.44 -13.71
CA GLY A 94 7.68 6.19 -13.03
C GLY A 94 7.43 4.71 -12.71
N PHE A 95 6.42 4.49 -11.86
CA PHE A 95 6.13 3.17 -11.29
C PHE A 95 5.88 2.06 -12.33
N TRP A 96 5.07 2.33 -13.37
CA TRP A 96 4.68 1.29 -14.33
C TRP A 96 5.85 0.81 -15.18
N ASN A 97 6.75 1.73 -15.55
CA ASN A 97 7.96 1.39 -16.28
C ASN A 97 8.90 0.53 -15.42
N GLN A 98 9.11 0.90 -14.16
CA GLN A 98 9.89 0.06 -13.24
C GLN A 98 9.26 -1.31 -12.98
N LEU A 99 7.93 -1.37 -12.81
CA LEU A 99 7.22 -2.63 -12.61
C LEU A 99 7.39 -3.54 -13.83
N GLY A 100 7.22 -2.98 -15.03
CA GLY A 100 7.43 -3.69 -16.30
C GLY A 100 8.88 -4.17 -16.46
N GLN A 101 9.87 -3.32 -16.16
CA GLN A 101 11.29 -3.67 -16.21
C GLN A 101 11.64 -4.81 -15.23
N ARG A 102 11.16 -4.76 -13.98
CA ARG A 102 11.45 -5.81 -12.97
C ARG A 102 10.74 -7.13 -13.28
N LEU A 103 9.50 -7.08 -13.77
CA LEU A 103 8.78 -8.28 -14.25
C LEU A 103 9.45 -8.86 -15.48
N GLY A 104 9.84 -8.01 -16.45
CA GLY A 104 10.58 -8.42 -17.64
C GLY A 104 11.94 -9.04 -17.28
N GLY A 105 12.64 -8.48 -16.29
CA GLY A 105 13.91 -8.98 -15.78
C GLY A 105 13.86 -10.40 -15.21
N HIS A 106 12.68 -10.87 -14.77
CA HIS A 106 12.48 -12.27 -14.38
C HIS A 106 12.47 -13.24 -15.58
N PHE A 107 12.03 -12.77 -16.75
CA PHE A 107 12.00 -13.58 -17.98
C PHE A 107 13.28 -13.42 -18.80
N LEU A 108 13.83 -12.20 -18.83
CA LEU A 108 15.03 -11.85 -19.58
C LEU A 108 15.87 -10.87 -18.74
N PRO A 109 16.93 -11.36 -18.06
CA PRO A 109 17.79 -10.52 -17.24
C PRO A 109 18.39 -9.34 -18.00
N LEU A 110 18.46 -8.18 -17.34
CA LEU A 110 19.08 -6.98 -17.90
C LEU A 110 20.61 -7.17 -18.01
N ILE A 111 21.21 -6.66 -19.08
CA ILE A 111 22.67 -6.64 -19.23
C ILE A 111 23.23 -5.59 -18.28
N GLU A 112 24.14 -6.01 -17.39
CA GLU A 112 24.82 -5.14 -16.44
C GLU A 112 26.16 -4.65 -17.03
N ASP A 113 26.46 -3.36 -16.88
CA ASP A 113 27.77 -2.79 -17.25
C ASP A 113 28.81 -3.13 -16.17
N ALA A 114 29.70 -4.08 -16.49
CA ALA A 114 30.74 -4.57 -15.58
C ALA A 114 31.73 -3.49 -15.12
N SER A 115 31.77 -2.33 -15.77
CA SER A 115 32.63 -1.21 -15.36
C SER A 115 32.06 -0.38 -14.20
N GLN A 116 30.83 -0.65 -13.76
CA GLN A 116 30.16 0.12 -12.70
C GLN A 116 30.46 -0.43 -11.31
N LEU A 117 30.71 0.45 -10.34
CA LEU A 117 31.04 0.07 -8.96
C LEU A 117 29.89 -0.70 -8.27
N LYS A 118 28.64 -0.47 -8.69
CA LYS A 118 27.48 -1.23 -8.21
C LYS A 118 27.55 -2.73 -8.47
N ILE A 119 28.30 -3.14 -9.50
CA ILE A 119 28.53 -4.55 -9.81
C ILE A 119 29.48 -5.17 -8.79
N LEU A 120 30.53 -4.43 -8.40
CA LEU A 120 31.44 -4.86 -7.35
C LEU A 120 30.70 -5.04 -6.02
N ILE A 121 29.81 -4.10 -5.65
CA ILE A 121 28.98 -4.23 -4.44
C ILE A 121 28.17 -5.54 -4.44
N GLY A 122 27.55 -5.89 -5.57
CA GLY A 122 26.80 -7.14 -5.70
C GLY A 122 27.66 -8.41 -5.67
N LYS A 123 28.95 -8.32 -6.03
CA LYS A 123 29.91 -9.44 -5.92
C LYS A 123 30.40 -9.61 -4.48
N ILE A 124 30.68 -8.52 -3.77
CA ILE A 124 31.16 -8.51 -2.39
C ILE A 124 30.04 -8.98 -1.45
N PHE A 125 28.87 -8.36 -1.57
CA PHE A 125 27.68 -8.64 -0.77
C PHE A 125 26.68 -9.43 -1.62
N TYR A 126 27.01 -10.69 -1.89
CA TYR A 126 26.24 -11.55 -2.82
C TYR A 126 25.04 -12.27 -2.17
N LEU A 127 24.84 -12.14 -0.85
CA LEU A 127 23.64 -12.64 -0.18
C LEU A 127 22.67 -11.51 0.19
N GLU A 128 21.36 -11.71 -0.03
CA GLU A 128 20.33 -10.74 0.34
C GLU A 128 20.35 -10.42 1.85
N SER A 129 20.73 -11.40 2.67
CA SER A 129 20.91 -11.28 4.12
C SER A 129 22.08 -10.38 4.53
N ASP A 130 22.96 -9.98 3.61
CA ASP A 130 24.12 -9.15 3.95
C ASP A 130 23.71 -7.78 4.47
N SER A 131 22.60 -7.25 3.95
CA SER A 131 22.03 -6.00 4.45
C SER A 131 21.55 -6.11 5.91
N VAL A 132 21.22 -7.30 6.41
CA VAL A 132 20.69 -7.46 7.78
C VAL A 132 21.81 -7.33 8.79
N TRP A 133 22.92 -8.06 8.61
CA TRP A 133 24.02 -8.00 9.58
C TRP A 133 24.77 -6.67 9.53
N LEU A 134 24.91 -6.05 8.35
CA LEU A 134 25.51 -4.70 8.22
C LEU A 134 24.73 -3.65 9.01
N ASN A 135 23.39 -3.75 9.04
CA ASN A 135 22.53 -2.85 9.82
C ASN A 135 22.59 -3.11 11.35
N ASN A 136 23.13 -4.25 11.77
CA ASN A 136 23.25 -4.61 13.18
C ASN A 136 24.64 -4.30 13.77
N VAL A 137 25.58 -3.79 12.96
CA VAL A 137 26.89 -3.32 13.45
C VAL A 137 26.69 -2.00 14.20
N ASP A 138 27.26 -1.87 15.41
CA ASP A 138 27.17 -0.65 16.23
C ASP A 138 27.87 0.53 15.54
N ASP A 139 27.30 1.72 15.65
CA ASP A 139 27.88 2.97 15.14
C ASP A 139 29.31 3.20 15.64
N LYS A 140 29.62 2.78 16.88
CA LYS A 140 30.98 2.88 17.46
C LYS A 140 31.99 1.99 16.73
N ASP A 141 31.55 0.83 16.27
CA ASP A 141 32.41 -0.12 15.57
C ASP A 141 32.68 0.37 14.15
N TRP A 142 31.67 0.95 13.49
CA TRP A 142 31.86 1.66 12.23
C TRP A 142 32.83 2.83 12.36
N ALA A 143 32.66 3.65 13.40
CA ALA A 143 33.53 4.79 13.68
C ALA A 143 34.98 4.34 13.90
N THR A 144 35.18 3.28 14.70
CA THR A 144 36.50 2.74 15.01
C THR A 144 37.16 2.14 13.75
N LEU A 145 36.43 1.30 13.02
CA LEU A 145 36.94 0.62 11.83
C LEU A 145 37.40 1.60 10.74
N PHE A 146 36.52 2.53 10.34
CA PHE A 146 36.88 3.50 9.32
C PHE A 146 37.82 4.59 9.85
N GLY A 147 37.82 4.85 11.17
CA GLY A 147 38.85 5.64 11.83
C GLY A 147 40.24 5.05 11.62
N LEU A 148 40.42 3.76 11.89
CA LEU A 148 41.70 3.05 11.69
C LEU A 148 42.14 3.06 10.22
N ILE A 149 41.23 2.76 9.30
CA ILE A 149 41.54 2.76 7.86
C ILE A 149 41.79 4.20 7.35
N GLY A 150 41.11 5.18 7.91
CA GLY A 150 41.14 6.59 7.51
C GLY A 150 42.35 7.38 8.04
N GLN A 151 43.03 6.91 9.09
CA GLN A 151 44.13 7.62 9.77
C GLN A 151 45.33 7.98 8.87
N SER A 152 45.61 7.17 7.85
CA SER A 152 46.74 7.42 6.94
C SER A 152 46.46 8.64 6.06
N ASN A 153 47.34 9.64 6.10
CA ASN A 153 47.31 10.82 5.20
C ASN A 153 47.84 10.54 3.79
N SER A 154 48.25 9.31 3.49
CA SER A 154 48.68 8.89 2.15
C SER A 154 47.52 8.79 1.15
N ASN A 155 47.83 8.58 -0.13
CA ASN A 155 46.86 8.39 -1.23
C ASN A 155 45.89 9.57 -1.40
N VAL A 156 46.42 10.78 -1.28
CA VAL A 156 45.66 12.03 -1.38
C VAL A 156 44.93 12.07 -2.74
N GLU A 157 45.64 11.85 -3.84
CA GLU A 157 45.05 11.86 -5.19
C GLU A 157 43.90 10.85 -5.37
N GLU A 158 44.05 9.62 -4.88
CA GLU A 158 42.98 8.61 -4.96
C GLU A 158 41.76 8.99 -4.11
N LYS A 159 41.96 9.61 -2.95
CA LYS A 159 40.86 10.14 -2.12
C LYS A 159 40.14 11.27 -2.85
N HIS A 160 40.88 12.23 -3.42
CA HIS A 160 40.32 13.32 -4.20
C HIS A 160 39.57 12.80 -5.44
N ALA A 161 40.04 11.73 -6.08
CA ALA A 161 39.34 11.11 -7.21
C ALA A 161 37.93 10.62 -6.82
N ILE A 162 37.80 9.90 -5.70
CA ILE A 162 36.50 9.44 -5.19
C ILE A 162 35.62 10.64 -4.79
N GLN A 163 36.19 11.64 -4.11
CA GLN A 163 35.45 12.85 -3.73
C GLN A 163 34.90 13.60 -4.96
N ARG A 164 35.67 13.71 -6.05
CA ARG A 164 35.21 14.30 -7.32
C ARG A 164 34.03 13.53 -7.91
N GLU A 165 34.03 12.19 -7.83
CA GLU A 165 32.89 11.38 -8.27
C GLU A 165 31.65 11.57 -7.38
N MET A 166 31.84 11.71 -6.05
CA MET A 166 30.74 12.08 -5.14
C MET A 166 30.18 13.46 -5.45
N ILE A 167 31.02 14.46 -5.73
CA ILE A 167 30.59 15.80 -6.14
C ILE A 167 29.79 15.77 -7.46
N LYS A 168 30.18 14.94 -8.42
CA LYS A 168 29.38 14.70 -9.64
C LYS A 168 28.02 14.10 -9.30
N ALA A 169 27.96 13.13 -8.41
CA ALA A 169 26.70 12.54 -7.97
C ALA A 169 25.79 13.54 -7.23
N ILE A 170 26.35 14.36 -6.33
CA ILE A 170 25.65 15.48 -5.68
C ILE A 170 25.05 16.43 -6.71
N THR A 171 25.81 16.76 -7.76
CA THR A 171 25.33 17.59 -8.88
C THR A 171 24.10 16.97 -9.55
N VAL A 172 24.17 15.69 -9.92
CA VAL A 172 23.07 14.94 -10.57
C VAL A 172 21.83 14.91 -9.68
N LEU A 173 21.99 14.59 -8.40
CA LEU A 173 20.89 14.55 -7.43
C LEU A 173 20.24 15.92 -7.26
N SER A 174 21.05 16.98 -7.21
CA SER A 174 20.57 18.35 -7.08
C SER A 174 19.68 18.77 -8.24
N TYR A 175 20.11 18.52 -9.49
CA TYR A 175 19.28 18.77 -10.66
C TYR A 175 18.01 17.90 -10.69
N ARG A 176 18.11 16.64 -10.23
CA ARG A 176 16.96 15.74 -10.13
C ARG A 176 15.93 16.27 -9.14
N ILE A 177 16.34 16.75 -7.97
CA ILE A 177 15.48 17.39 -6.96
C ILE A 177 14.76 18.60 -7.57
N SER A 178 15.49 19.49 -8.23
CA SER A 178 14.91 20.65 -8.91
C SER A 178 13.89 20.24 -9.98
N GLY A 179 14.21 19.25 -10.81
CA GLY A 179 13.33 18.73 -11.84
C GLY A 179 12.04 18.15 -11.26
N ILE A 180 12.13 17.34 -10.20
CA ILE A 180 10.97 16.76 -9.50
C ILE A 180 10.07 17.86 -8.92
N GLY A 181 10.66 18.89 -8.31
CA GLY A 181 9.94 20.02 -7.72
C GLY A 181 9.08 20.82 -8.71
N LEU A 182 9.35 20.70 -10.00
CA LEU A 182 8.61 21.37 -11.09
C LEU A 182 7.50 20.51 -11.70
N TYR A 183 7.30 19.27 -11.25
CA TYR A 183 6.23 18.43 -11.77
C TYR A 183 4.84 19.02 -11.46
N PRO A 184 3.88 18.95 -12.39
CA PRO A 184 2.52 19.46 -12.18
C PRO A 184 1.86 18.87 -10.93
N GLU A 185 2.18 17.63 -10.57
CA GLU A 185 1.71 16.97 -9.35
C GLU A 185 2.08 17.74 -8.07
N PHE A 186 3.29 18.30 -8.01
CA PHE A 186 3.77 19.10 -6.87
C PHE A 186 3.14 20.49 -6.86
N ILE A 187 3.07 21.14 -8.03
CA ILE A 187 2.46 22.47 -8.19
C ILE A 187 0.97 22.43 -7.83
N ASN A 188 0.25 21.38 -8.24
CA ASN A 188 -1.15 21.20 -7.88
C ASN A 188 -1.35 21.01 -6.37
N ALA A 189 -0.37 20.40 -5.69
CA ALA A 189 -0.43 20.16 -4.26
C ALA A 189 -0.02 21.37 -3.42
N GLN A 190 0.95 22.15 -3.90
CA GLN A 190 1.46 23.37 -3.27
C GLN A 190 1.62 24.47 -4.32
N PRO A 191 0.54 25.23 -4.64
CA PRO A 191 0.60 26.29 -5.65
C PRO A 191 1.62 27.40 -5.35
N GLU A 192 1.91 27.62 -4.06
CA GLU A 192 2.94 28.56 -3.58
C GLU A 192 4.33 28.31 -4.21
N LEU A 193 4.61 27.08 -4.68
CA LEU A 193 5.85 26.75 -5.40
C LEU A 193 6.01 27.48 -6.73
N THR A 194 4.93 28.03 -7.29
CA THR A 194 4.96 28.86 -8.50
C THR A 194 4.92 30.36 -8.19
N GLU A 195 4.35 30.74 -7.03
CA GLU A 195 4.22 32.14 -6.61
C GLU A 195 5.53 32.71 -6.05
N TYR A 196 6.35 31.86 -5.43
CA TYR A 196 7.64 32.22 -4.84
C TYR A 196 8.78 31.42 -5.46
N GLU A 197 10.03 31.83 -5.20
CA GLU A 197 11.21 31.04 -5.60
C GLU A 197 11.18 29.68 -4.88
N SER A 198 10.98 28.61 -5.64
CA SER A 198 10.85 27.25 -5.11
C SER A 198 12.12 26.82 -4.36
N PRO A 199 12.02 26.31 -3.11
CA PRO A 199 13.18 25.80 -2.37
C PRO A 199 13.95 24.74 -3.15
N PHE A 200 13.27 23.93 -3.97
CA PHE A 200 13.91 22.92 -4.82
C PHE A 200 14.86 23.51 -5.88
N LEU A 201 14.61 24.74 -6.33
CA LEU A 201 15.49 25.48 -7.25
C LEU A 201 16.61 26.19 -6.50
N VAL A 202 16.28 26.82 -5.37
CA VAL A 202 17.27 27.52 -4.53
C VAL A 202 18.34 26.54 -4.03
N GLN A 203 17.94 25.35 -3.58
CA GLN A 203 18.90 24.31 -3.14
C GLN A 203 19.92 23.98 -4.24
N ASN A 204 19.52 23.99 -5.53
CA ASN A 204 20.44 23.72 -6.62
C ASN A 204 21.46 24.84 -6.81
N ARG A 205 21.04 26.10 -6.67
CA ARG A 205 21.96 27.24 -6.68
C ARG A 205 22.99 27.13 -5.56
N GLU A 206 22.56 26.89 -4.32
CA GLU A 206 23.47 26.78 -3.17
C GLU A 206 24.45 25.60 -3.31
N ILE A 207 23.99 24.46 -3.83
CA ILE A 207 24.87 23.31 -4.10
C ILE A 207 25.87 23.61 -5.21
N ILE A 208 25.45 24.25 -6.30
CA ILE A 208 26.37 24.62 -7.38
C ILE A 208 27.43 25.59 -6.85
N GLU A 209 27.05 26.57 -6.04
CA GLU A 209 27.99 27.50 -5.41
C GLU A 209 28.98 26.77 -4.48
N PHE A 210 28.51 25.83 -3.67
CA PHE A 210 29.37 24.95 -2.86
C PHE A 210 30.36 24.17 -3.74
N ILE A 211 29.89 23.58 -4.85
CA ILE A 211 30.72 22.80 -5.77
C ILE A 211 31.77 23.68 -6.46
N GLU A 212 31.43 24.91 -6.83
CA GLU A 212 32.39 25.86 -7.40
C GLU A 212 33.49 26.25 -6.39
N LYS A 213 33.12 26.50 -5.14
CA LYS A 213 34.08 26.76 -4.06
C LYS A 213 34.98 25.54 -3.82
N TYR A 214 34.40 24.34 -3.80
CA TYR A 214 35.14 23.09 -3.68
C TYR A 214 36.14 22.89 -4.81
N LYS A 215 35.73 23.06 -6.07
CA LYS A 215 36.62 22.93 -7.24
C LYS A 215 37.76 23.95 -7.22
N LYS A 216 37.50 25.19 -6.80
CA LYS A 216 38.55 26.21 -6.68
C LYS A 216 39.60 25.79 -5.66
N GLN A 217 39.18 25.24 -4.52
CA GLN A 217 40.09 24.73 -3.50
C GLN A 217 40.89 23.50 -3.99
N ASP A 218 40.25 22.54 -4.66
CA ASP A 218 40.88 21.33 -5.23
C ASP A 218 41.99 21.69 -6.25
N ILE A 219 41.79 22.76 -7.05
CA ILE A 219 42.78 23.23 -8.03
C ILE A 219 43.96 23.96 -7.36
N SER A 220 43.75 24.65 -6.24
CA SER A 220 44.80 25.43 -5.54
C SER A 220 45.63 24.62 -4.53
N GLN A 221 45.37 23.31 -4.38
CA GLN A 221 46.02 22.42 -3.41
C GLN A 221 47.40 21.88 -3.82
N ASP A 222 47.99 22.34 -4.93
CA ASP A 222 49.42 22.14 -5.21
C ASP A 222 50.33 22.89 -4.19
N ASP A 223 49.77 23.79 -3.37
CA ASP A 223 50.46 24.45 -2.26
C ASP A 223 50.09 23.84 -0.89
N THR A 224 51.12 23.60 -0.07
CA THR A 224 51.12 22.94 1.26
C THR A 224 50.37 23.69 2.37
N VAL A 225 49.07 23.98 2.19
CA VAL A 225 48.23 24.61 3.22
C VAL A 225 47.01 23.73 3.49
N VAL A 226 46.76 23.42 4.77
CA VAL A 226 45.55 22.76 5.25
C VAL A 226 44.36 23.69 5.00
N THR A 227 43.65 23.51 3.89
CA THR A 227 42.45 24.29 3.56
C THR A 227 41.22 23.70 4.24
N VAL A 228 40.48 24.53 4.98
CA VAL A 228 39.18 24.16 5.56
C VAL A 228 38.19 23.84 4.42
N PRO A 229 37.41 22.74 4.50
CA PRO A 229 36.39 22.42 3.51
C PRO A 229 35.45 23.62 3.28
N PRO A 230 34.87 23.77 2.08
CA PRO A 230 33.91 24.84 1.83
C PRO A 230 32.71 24.71 2.76
N ASP A 231 32.18 25.84 3.24
CA ASP A 231 30.99 25.85 4.08
C ASP A 231 29.77 25.37 3.28
N ALA A 232 29.18 24.24 3.69
CA ALA A 232 27.97 23.66 3.12
C ALA A 232 26.69 23.99 3.92
N SER A 233 26.78 24.85 4.95
CA SER A 233 25.66 25.16 5.85
C SER A 233 24.41 25.62 5.10
N GLN A 234 24.55 26.49 4.09
CA GLN A 234 23.42 26.96 3.28
C GLN A 234 22.76 25.84 2.47
N ALA A 235 23.55 24.89 1.94
CA ALA A 235 23.00 23.73 1.25
C ALA A 235 22.18 22.85 2.22
N PHE A 236 22.68 22.58 3.42
CA PHE A 236 21.92 21.83 4.43
C PHE A 236 20.61 22.53 4.83
N VAL A 237 20.63 23.85 5.05
CA VAL A 237 19.41 24.62 5.36
C VAL A 237 18.39 24.53 4.21
N MET A 238 18.83 24.62 2.95
CA MET A 238 17.92 24.48 1.80
C MET A 238 17.37 23.06 1.65
N LEU A 239 18.16 22.02 1.95
CA LEU A 239 17.69 20.63 1.96
C LEU A 239 16.62 20.42 3.04
N GLU A 240 16.79 21.01 4.24
CA GLU A 240 15.79 20.98 5.30
C GLU A 240 14.48 21.69 4.86
N GLN A 241 14.60 22.85 4.20
CA GLN A 241 13.43 23.53 3.64
C GLN A 241 12.72 22.70 2.55
N CYS A 242 13.46 21.96 1.73
CA CYS A 242 12.89 21.01 0.77
C CYS A 242 12.10 19.90 1.50
N ARG A 243 12.63 19.37 2.61
CA ARG A 243 11.92 18.38 3.45
C ARG A 243 10.64 18.95 4.04
N ASP A 244 10.65 20.21 4.49
CA ASP A 244 9.45 20.89 5.00
C ASP A 244 8.35 21.00 3.93
N VAL A 245 8.71 21.32 2.69
CA VAL A 245 7.75 21.33 1.57
C VAL A 245 7.19 19.94 1.33
N VAL A 246 8.03 18.90 1.33
CA VAL A 246 7.56 17.50 1.19
C VAL A 246 6.56 17.14 2.29
N LEU A 247 6.83 17.52 3.53
CA LEU A 247 5.91 17.32 4.66
C LEU A 247 4.60 18.09 4.49
N LYS A 248 4.64 19.33 3.99
CA LYS A 248 3.44 20.12 3.67
C LYS A 248 2.60 19.44 2.58
N ILE A 249 3.24 18.96 1.51
CA ILE A 249 2.55 18.23 0.43
C ILE A 249 1.90 16.96 0.96
N ARG A 250 2.62 16.15 1.76
CA ARG A 250 2.06 14.95 2.43
C ARG A 250 0.89 15.25 3.36
N ARG A 251 0.77 16.47 3.89
CA ARG A 251 -0.41 16.91 4.66
C ARG A 251 -1.53 17.36 3.74
N ALA A 252 -1.21 18.08 2.66
CA ALA A 252 -2.17 18.59 1.68
C ALA A 252 -2.87 17.47 0.90
N THR A 253 -2.17 16.37 0.60
CA THR A 253 -2.70 15.16 -0.06
C THR A 253 -3.97 14.60 0.59
N LYS A 254 -4.14 14.77 1.91
CA LYS A 254 -5.37 14.37 2.61
C LYS A 254 -6.61 15.13 2.15
N ARG A 255 -6.44 16.37 1.67
CA ARG A 255 -7.54 17.24 1.22
C ARG A 255 -7.75 17.20 -0.28
N ILE A 256 -6.65 17.18 -1.03
CA ILE A 256 -6.68 17.28 -2.51
C ILE A 256 -6.74 15.90 -3.18
N GLY A 257 -6.66 14.80 -2.43
CA GLY A 257 -6.51 13.45 -2.99
C GLY A 257 -5.10 13.19 -3.51
N VAL A 258 -4.84 11.97 -3.97
CA VAL A 258 -3.47 11.54 -4.35
C VAL A 258 -3.45 10.71 -5.61
N SER A 259 -2.34 10.71 -6.33
CA SER A 259 -2.09 9.77 -7.40
C SER A 259 -0.89 8.87 -7.09
N LEU A 260 -0.87 7.70 -7.73
CA LEU A 260 0.31 6.84 -7.77
C LEU A 260 1.57 7.60 -8.20
N SER A 261 1.45 8.51 -9.17
CA SER A 261 2.57 9.33 -9.65
C SER A 261 3.08 10.29 -8.57
N LEU A 262 2.19 11.05 -7.91
CA LEU A 262 2.59 11.96 -6.83
C LEU A 262 3.25 11.21 -5.68
N THR A 263 2.68 10.08 -5.25
CA THR A 263 3.25 9.22 -4.21
C THR A 263 4.65 8.74 -4.59
N TYR A 264 4.81 8.25 -5.82
CA TYR A 264 6.09 7.77 -6.32
C TYR A 264 7.14 8.88 -6.40
N LEU A 265 6.77 10.06 -6.91
CA LEU A 265 7.65 11.22 -6.99
C LEU A 265 8.04 11.76 -5.60
N LEU A 266 7.14 11.73 -4.61
CA LEU A 266 7.45 12.10 -3.22
C LEU A 266 8.48 11.16 -2.61
N SER A 267 8.31 9.84 -2.77
CA SER A 267 9.29 8.86 -2.29
C SER A 267 10.64 9.01 -2.99
N LEU A 268 10.64 9.24 -4.31
CA LEU A 268 11.85 9.51 -5.07
C LEU A 268 12.55 10.78 -4.57
N LEU A 269 11.81 11.85 -4.35
CA LEU A 269 12.35 13.12 -3.86
C LEU A 269 13.00 12.97 -2.47
N GLU A 270 12.34 12.27 -1.54
CA GLU A 270 12.90 11.98 -0.22
C GLU A 270 14.20 11.17 -0.31
N GLN A 271 14.23 10.12 -1.13
CA GLN A 271 15.45 9.33 -1.35
C GLN A 271 16.59 10.19 -1.92
N CYS A 272 16.28 11.13 -2.82
CA CYS A 272 17.26 12.07 -3.36
C CYS A 272 17.77 13.05 -2.28
N LEU A 273 16.88 13.56 -1.43
CA LEU A 273 17.24 14.45 -0.30
C LEU A 273 18.09 13.72 0.74
N ASP A 274 17.73 12.50 1.13
CA ASP A 274 18.51 11.66 2.04
C ASP A 274 19.90 11.37 1.48
N ARG A 275 19.96 11.00 0.19
CA ARG A 275 21.23 10.68 -0.47
C ARG A 275 22.15 11.88 -0.61
N ILE A 276 21.63 13.03 -1.03
CA ILE A 276 22.47 14.22 -1.24
C ILE A 276 23.00 14.76 0.08
N GLU A 277 22.20 14.71 1.15
CA GLU A 277 22.60 15.09 2.50
C GLU A 277 23.71 14.15 3.00
N LEU A 278 23.54 12.83 2.85
CA LEU A 278 24.57 11.85 3.20
C LEU A 278 25.89 12.08 2.45
N LEU A 279 25.84 12.33 1.13
CA LEU A 279 27.03 12.59 0.33
C LEU A 279 27.70 13.93 0.72
N LEU A 280 26.92 14.98 1.03
CA LEU A 280 27.47 16.24 1.51
C LEU A 280 28.18 16.07 2.85
N TYR A 281 27.60 15.32 3.79
CA TYR A 281 28.27 14.98 5.06
C TYR A 281 29.60 14.26 4.83
N LEU A 282 29.64 13.29 3.92
CA LEU A 282 30.87 12.56 3.59
C LEU A 282 31.97 13.44 3.00
N VAL A 283 31.61 14.48 2.24
CA VAL A 283 32.55 15.42 1.64
C VAL A 283 33.03 16.48 2.63
N VAL A 284 32.16 16.96 3.52
CA VAL A 284 32.41 18.16 4.35
C VAL A 284 32.89 17.83 5.76
N ASP A 285 32.30 16.84 6.42
CA ASP A 285 32.57 16.56 7.84
C ASP A 285 33.86 15.75 7.99
N ASN A 286 34.81 16.20 8.82
CA ASN A 286 36.07 15.51 9.16
C ASN A 286 36.00 14.72 10.49
N SER A 287 34.83 14.65 11.13
CA SER A 287 34.64 14.04 12.44
C SER A 287 34.34 12.53 12.39
N GLU A 288 34.17 11.90 13.56
CA GLU A 288 33.69 10.51 13.69
C GLU A 288 32.33 10.29 12.99
N GLY A 289 31.50 11.33 12.84
CA GLY A 289 30.21 11.26 12.15
C GLY A 289 30.32 10.85 10.67
N ARG A 290 31.42 11.17 10.00
CA ARG A 290 31.72 10.70 8.63
C ARG A 290 31.79 9.18 8.56
N TYR A 291 32.45 8.55 9.53
CA TYR A 291 32.70 7.12 9.52
C TYR A 291 31.43 6.31 9.75
N VAL A 292 30.56 6.78 10.65
CA VAL A 292 29.21 6.23 10.81
C VAL A 292 28.42 6.36 9.51
N SER A 293 28.49 7.53 8.87
CA SER A 293 27.82 7.78 7.58
C SER A 293 28.31 6.85 6.45
N LEU A 294 29.60 6.47 6.44
CA LEU A 294 30.13 5.47 5.50
C LEU A 294 29.54 4.07 5.75
N GLY A 295 29.43 3.66 7.01
CA GLY A 295 28.78 2.40 7.39
C GLY A 295 27.33 2.34 6.91
N ASN A 296 26.57 3.41 7.18
CA ASN A 296 25.20 3.58 6.73
C ASN A 296 25.09 3.53 5.20
N LEU A 297 25.99 4.22 4.48
CA LEU A 297 26.04 4.21 3.03
C LEU A 297 26.22 2.79 2.47
N ILE A 298 27.16 2.01 3.03
CA ILE A 298 27.42 0.63 2.59
C ILE A 298 26.18 -0.25 2.84
N SER A 299 25.59 -0.15 4.04
CA SER A 299 24.38 -0.91 4.35
C SER A 299 23.22 -0.58 3.39
N ASP A 300 22.99 0.70 3.13
CA ASP A 300 21.96 1.18 2.20
C ASP A 300 22.20 0.71 0.77
N LEU A 301 23.44 0.77 0.29
CA LEU A 301 23.81 0.33 -1.06
C LEU A 301 23.69 -1.19 -1.23
N THR A 302 24.05 -1.97 -0.20
CA THR A 302 23.88 -3.43 -0.20
C THR A 302 22.40 -3.79 -0.25
N LYS A 303 21.56 -3.15 0.57
CA LYS A 303 20.10 -3.34 0.53
C LYS A 303 19.51 -2.91 -0.82
N ALA A 304 20.00 -1.81 -1.37
CA ALA A 304 19.57 -1.28 -2.66
C ALA A 304 19.77 -2.30 -3.79
N HIS A 305 20.95 -2.94 -3.86
CA HIS A 305 21.31 -3.92 -4.89
C HIS A 305 20.24 -5.01 -5.10
N TYR A 306 19.69 -5.55 -4.00
CA TYR A 306 18.62 -6.55 -4.05
C TYR A 306 17.24 -5.93 -4.28
N SER A 307 16.97 -4.81 -3.61
CA SER A 307 15.66 -4.16 -3.69
C SER A 307 15.32 -3.68 -5.11
N GLU A 308 16.32 -3.31 -5.92
CA GLU A 308 16.15 -2.85 -7.30
C GLU A 308 15.62 -3.93 -8.25
N LYS A 309 15.97 -5.19 -7.99
CA LYS A 309 15.54 -6.34 -8.81
C LYS A 309 14.18 -6.90 -8.35
N SER A 310 13.74 -6.55 -7.14
CA SER A 310 12.57 -7.14 -6.51
C SER A 310 11.25 -6.43 -6.86
N VAL A 311 10.32 -7.14 -7.51
CA VAL A 311 8.93 -6.66 -7.73
C VAL A 311 8.21 -6.46 -6.39
N ARG A 312 8.44 -7.38 -5.43
CA ARG A 312 7.83 -7.31 -4.11
C ARG A 312 8.24 -6.04 -3.37
N SER A 313 9.52 -5.66 -3.45
CA SER A 313 10.03 -4.43 -2.83
C SER A 313 9.38 -3.18 -3.42
N LEU A 314 9.31 -3.08 -4.76
CA LEU A 314 8.64 -1.95 -5.44
C LEU A 314 7.17 -1.81 -5.04
N LEU A 315 6.46 -2.95 -5.02
CA LEU A 315 5.07 -3.00 -4.61
C LEU A 315 4.93 -2.60 -3.14
N SER A 316 5.76 -3.11 -2.22
CA SER A 316 5.63 -2.73 -0.80
C SER A 316 5.83 -1.24 -0.57
N THR A 317 6.82 -0.61 -1.21
CA THR A 317 7.12 0.81 -1.01
C THR A 317 6.04 1.72 -1.58
N THR A 318 5.47 1.37 -2.75
CA THR A 318 4.53 2.25 -3.45
C THR A 318 3.06 1.94 -3.14
N SER A 319 2.72 0.66 -2.96
CA SER A 319 1.34 0.23 -2.72
C SER A 319 0.84 0.62 -1.33
N GLU A 320 1.72 0.78 -0.35
CA GLU A 320 1.33 1.07 1.02
C GLU A 320 0.69 2.47 1.16
N LEU A 321 1.29 3.49 0.56
CA LEU A 321 0.76 4.85 0.56
C LEU A 321 -0.53 4.97 -0.26
N ILE A 322 -0.64 4.25 -1.37
CA ILE A 322 -1.88 4.20 -2.16
C ILE A 322 -2.97 3.44 -1.43
N ALA A 323 -2.66 2.27 -0.89
CA ALA A 323 -3.60 1.48 -0.11
C ALA A 323 -4.08 2.30 1.08
N PHE A 324 -3.20 3.04 1.74
CA PHE A 324 -3.54 3.96 2.81
C PHE A 324 -4.57 5.02 2.35
N GLN A 325 -4.34 5.70 1.24
CA GLN A 325 -5.23 6.77 0.76
C GLN A 325 -6.53 6.26 0.13
N VAL A 326 -6.49 5.14 -0.60
CA VAL A 326 -7.69 4.49 -1.13
C VAL A 326 -8.59 4.03 0.01
N THR A 327 -7.98 3.45 1.05
CA THR A 327 -8.69 3.04 2.27
C THR A 327 -9.24 4.25 3.01
N GLU A 328 -8.46 5.33 3.18
CA GLU A 328 -8.94 6.56 3.84
C GLU A 328 -10.06 7.29 3.09
N ASN A 329 -10.07 7.23 1.75
CA ASN A 329 -11.18 7.81 1.00
C ASN A 329 -12.42 6.90 1.04
N ALA A 330 -12.23 5.57 1.10
CA ALA A 330 -13.32 4.61 1.32
C ALA A 330 -13.96 4.76 2.71
N SER A 331 -13.20 5.19 3.73
CA SER A 331 -13.74 5.43 5.07
C SER A 331 -14.67 6.65 5.14
N ARG A 332 -14.34 7.74 4.43
CA ARG A 332 -15.13 8.98 4.41
C ARG A 332 -16.57 8.78 3.89
N THR A 333 -16.78 7.80 3.01
CA THR A 333 -18.11 7.41 2.53
C THR A 333 -18.77 6.32 3.38
N GLY A 334 -18.00 5.66 4.25
CA GLY A 334 -18.39 4.54 5.11
C GLY A 334 -18.97 4.91 6.48
N GLU A 335 -18.69 6.10 7.02
CA GLU A 335 -19.09 6.50 8.39
C GLU A 335 -20.60 6.44 8.63
N HIS A 336 -21.41 6.78 7.63
CA HIS A 336 -22.88 6.73 7.73
C HIS A 336 -23.46 5.31 7.78
N TYR A 337 -22.62 4.28 7.65
CA TYR A 337 -23.04 2.87 7.63
C TYR A 337 -22.78 2.10 8.93
N VAL A 338 -22.38 2.78 10.03
CA VAL A 338 -22.27 2.18 11.37
C VAL A 338 -23.30 2.82 12.30
N SER A 339 -24.28 2.03 12.76
CA SER A 339 -25.24 2.52 13.75
C SER A 339 -24.72 2.32 15.17
N THR A 340 -24.56 3.40 15.93
CA THR A 340 -24.18 3.36 17.36
C THR A 340 -25.39 3.34 18.30
N ASP A 341 -26.60 3.57 17.77
CA ASP A 341 -27.83 3.71 18.54
C ASP A 341 -29.01 2.87 17.97
N THR A 342 -30.05 2.72 18.78
CA THR A 342 -31.25 1.94 18.43
C THR A 342 -32.01 2.53 17.24
N LYS A 343 -32.02 3.87 17.05
CA LYS A 343 -32.68 4.48 15.89
C LYS A 343 -31.91 4.17 14.61
N GLY A 344 -30.58 4.27 14.63
CA GLY A 344 -29.72 3.86 13.53
C GLY A 344 -29.90 2.39 13.16
N PHE A 345 -30.03 1.49 14.14
CA PHE A 345 -30.25 0.06 13.91
C PHE A 345 -31.52 -0.22 13.10
N TRP A 346 -32.65 0.40 13.46
CA TRP A 346 -33.90 0.26 12.71
C TRP A 346 -33.91 1.04 11.39
N GLY A 347 -33.18 2.16 11.31
CA GLY A 347 -32.93 2.85 10.06
C GLY A 347 -32.21 1.95 9.05
N MET A 348 -31.19 1.22 9.51
CA MET A 348 -30.45 0.26 8.69
C MET A 348 -31.35 -0.88 8.21
N TYR A 349 -32.19 -1.43 9.10
CA TYR A 349 -33.18 -2.45 8.73
C TYR A 349 -34.09 -1.97 7.60
N LYS A 350 -34.67 -0.76 7.71
CA LYS A 350 -35.57 -0.19 6.69
C LYS A 350 -34.88 0.03 5.35
N ALA A 351 -33.64 0.55 5.38
CA ALA A 351 -32.85 0.75 4.17
C ALA A 351 -32.50 -0.58 3.48
N ALA A 352 -32.18 -1.62 4.26
CA ALA A 352 -31.91 -2.97 3.75
C ALA A 352 -33.18 -3.66 3.22
N ALA A 353 -34.30 -3.53 3.93
CA ALA A 353 -35.61 -3.98 3.51
C ALA A 353 -36.00 -3.43 2.12
N GLY A 354 -35.78 -2.12 1.88
CA GLY A 354 -36.01 -1.49 0.58
C GLY A 354 -35.15 -2.09 -0.55
N ALA A 355 -33.88 -2.40 -0.26
CA ALA A 355 -33.02 -3.08 -1.22
C ALA A 355 -33.51 -4.50 -1.55
N GLY A 356 -34.07 -5.22 -0.56
CA GLY A 356 -34.63 -6.57 -0.74
C GLY A 356 -35.68 -6.66 -1.86
N VAL A 357 -36.53 -5.63 -1.99
CA VAL A 357 -37.52 -5.55 -3.08
C VAL A 357 -36.83 -5.49 -4.45
N ILE A 358 -35.87 -4.58 -4.61
CA ILE A 358 -35.15 -4.37 -5.87
C ILE A 358 -34.35 -5.63 -6.24
N ILE A 359 -33.72 -6.28 -5.26
CA ILE A 359 -32.93 -7.51 -5.47
C ILE A 359 -33.82 -8.67 -5.93
N ALA A 360 -35.04 -8.81 -5.39
CA ALA A 360 -35.99 -9.82 -5.85
C ALA A 360 -36.41 -9.57 -7.33
N CYS A 361 -36.62 -8.30 -7.71
CA CYS A 361 -36.86 -7.95 -9.11
C CYS A 361 -35.65 -8.27 -10.00
N MET A 362 -34.42 -7.92 -9.57
CA MET A 362 -33.20 -8.22 -10.32
C MET A 362 -32.97 -9.73 -10.49
N ALA A 363 -33.25 -10.53 -9.45
CA ALA A 363 -33.18 -11.99 -9.51
C ALA A 363 -34.13 -12.55 -10.56
N THR A 364 -35.37 -12.05 -10.56
CA THR A 364 -36.40 -12.42 -11.55
C THR A 364 -35.99 -12.02 -12.97
N LEU A 365 -35.52 -10.78 -13.17
CA LEU A 365 -35.02 -10.32 -14.48
C LEU A 365 -33.86 -11.19 -14.99
N LYS A 366 -32.99 -11.66 -14.10
CA LYS A 366 -31.91 -12.59 -14.47
C LYS A 366 -32.48 -13.94 -14.93
N ILE A 367 -33.48 -14.48 -14.24
CA ILE A 367 -34.15 -15.73 -14.63
C ILE A 367 -34.79 -15.58 -16.00
N LEU A 368 -35.50 -14.48 -16.25
CA LEU A 368 -36.13 -14.20 -17.55
C LEU A 368 -35.10 -14.03 -18.66
N ALA A 369 -34.03 -13.26 -18.41
CA ALA A 369 -32.93 -13.11 -19.36
C ALA A 369 -32.23 -14.45 -19.66
N ALA A 370 -32.17 -15.36 -18.69
CA ALA A 370 -31.60 -16.69 -18.88
C ALA A 370 -32.48 -17.63 -19.74
N ARG A 371 -33.76 -17.29 -19.98
CA ARG A 371 -34.62 -18.02 -20.94
C ARG A 371 -34.31 -17.67 -22.39
N MET A 372 -33.76 -16.49 -22.64
CA MET A 372 -33.40 -16.05 -23.98
C MET A 372 -32.10 -16.73 -24.41
N THR A 373 -32.09 -17.29 -25.62
CA THR A 373 -30.90 -17.89 -26.22
C THR A 373 -29.93 -16.80 -26.68
N MET A 374 -28.97 -16.45 -25.82
CA MET A 374 -27.94 -15.45 -26.11
C MET A 374 -26.56 -16.08 -26.21
N ALA A 375 -25.66 -15.45 -26.97
CA ALA A 375 -24.23 -15.77 -26.91
C ALA A 375 -23.68 -15.52 -25.49
N PRO A 376 -22.69 -16.29 -25.00
CA PRO A 376 -22.18 -16.18 -23.63
C PRO A 376 -21.74 -14.76 -23.23
N LEU A 377 -21.15 -14.00 -24.15
CA LEU A 377 -20.73 -12.62 -23.92
C LEU A 377 -21.94 -11.67 -23.76
N MET A 378 -22.99 -11.85 -24.57
CA MET A 378 -24.23 -11.06 -24.46
C MET A 378 -24.99 -11.39 -23.18
N GLN A 379 -24.95 -12.65 -22.76
CA GLN A 379 -25.51 -13.07 -21.48
C GLN A 379 -24.76 -12.43 -20.30
N ALA A 380 -23.42 -12.45 -20.33
CA ALA A 380 -22.59 -11.76 -19.34
C ALA A 380 -22.94 -10.27 -19.28
N PHE A 381 -22.98 -9.60 -20.43
CA PHE A 381 -23.31 -8.18 -20.51
C PHE A 381 -24.70 -7.88 -19.94
N THR A 382 -25.72 -8.68 -20.29
CA THR A 382 -27.09 -8.50 -19.82
C THR A 382 -27.21 -8.69 -18.31
N PHE A 383 -26.59 -9.73 -17.76
CA PHE A 383 -26.55 -9.97 -16.32
C PHE A 383 -25.79 -8.86 -15.59
N SER A 384 -24.63 -8.44 -16.14
CA SER A 384 -23.85 -7.33 -15.60
C SER A 384 -24.66 -6.04 -15.59
N MET A 385 -25.34 -5.67 -16.68
CA MET A 385 -26.17 -4.45 -16.72
C MET A 385 -27.36 -4.50 -15.76
N ASN A 386 -28.08 -5.64 -15.69
CA ASN A 386 -29.16 -5.83 -14.73
C ASN A 386 -28.65 -5.59 -13.29
N TYR A 387 -27.50 -6.19 -12.95
CA TYR A 387 -26.93 -6.05 -11.62
C TYR A 387 -26.37 -4.65 -11.34
N SER A 388 -25.59 -4.09 -12.26
CA SER A 388 -24.96 -2.78 -12.12
C SER A 388 -25.99 -1.67 -11.98
N LEU A 389 -27.02 -1.65 -12.84
CA LEU A 389 -28.08 -0.65 -12.77
C LEU A 389 -28.93 -0.83 -11.51
N GLY A 390 -29.24 -2.07 -11.12
CA GLY A 390 -29.98 -2.32 -9.88
C GLY A 390 -29.21 -1.89 -8.62
N PHE A 391 -27.90 -2.13 -8.56
CA PHE A 391 -27.09 -1.64 -7.43
C PHE A 391 -26.91 -0.12 -7.41
N ILE A 392 -26.79 0.53 -8.58
CA ILE A 392 -26.84 1.99 -8.67
C ILE A 392 -28.20 2.50 -8.16
N LEU A 393 -29.31 1.89 -8.57
CA LEU A 393 -30.65 2.28 -8.14
C LEU A 393 -30.82 2.14 -6.62
N ILE A 394 -30.39 1.02 -6.04
CA ILE A 394 -30.38 0.81 -4.59
C ILE A 394 -29.61 1.95 -3.90
N HIS A 395 -28.43 2.30 -4.41
CA HIS A 395 -27.62 3.37 -3.85
C HIS A 395 -28.26 4.76 -3.98
N VAL A 396 -28.80 5.10 -5.15
CA VAL A 396 -29.47 6.39 -5.43
C VAL A 396 -30.72 6.57 -4.56
N LEU A 397 -31.43 5.48 -4.25
CA LEU A 397 -32.58 5.49 -3.34
C LEU A 397 -32.19 5.46 -1.85
N HIS A 398 -30.90 5.54 -1.52
CA HIS A 398 -30.38 5.44 -0.16
C HIS A 398 -30.73 4.11 0.55
N PHE A 399 -30.95 3.04 -0.21
CA PHE A 399 -31.09 1.69 0.30
C PHE A 399 -29.73 1.01 0.47
N THR A 400 -29.70 -0.05 1.27
CA THR A 400 -28.47 -0.71 1.69
C THR A 400 -28.40 -2.14 1.19
N VAL A 401 -27.29 -2.52 0.56
CA VAL A 401 -26.97 -3.94 0.33
C VAL A 401 -26.10 -4.45 1.48
N ALA A 402 -26.58 -5.48 2.17
CA ALA A 402 -25.83 -6.17 3.21
C ALA A 402 -24.46 -6.67 2.69
N THR A 403 -23.47 -6.78 3.59
CA THR A 403 -22.12 -7.33 3.31
C THR A 403 -21.21 -6.49 2.40
N LYS A 404 -21.67 -5.37 1.86
CA LYS A 404 -20.82 -4.37 1.18
C LYS A 404 -20.15 -3.39 2.15
N GLN A 405 -20.88 -3.03 3.20
CA GLN A 405 -20.47 -2.09 4.24
C GLN A 405 -19.24 -2.49 5.08
N PRO A 406 -18.99 -3.77 5.46
CA PRO A 406 -17.84 -4.14 6.28
C PRO A 406 -16.51 -3.76 5.61
N ALA A 407 -16.48 -3.75 4.28
CA ALA A 407 -15.32 -3.34 3.51
C ALA A 407 -15.06 -1.82 3.52
N MET A 408 -16.11 -1.01 3.69
CA MET A 408 -15.97 0.46 3.77
C MET A 408 -15.74 0.92 5.22
N THR A 409 -16.33 0.22 6.19
CA THR A 409 -16.22 0.59 7.60
C THR A 409 -14.89 0.14 8.21
N ALA A 410 -14.35 -1.04 7.88
CA ALA A 410 -13.04 -1.47 8.40
C ALA A 410 -11.86 -0.57 7.96
N ALA A 411 -12.03 0.14 6.85
CA ALA A 411 -11.12 1.20 6.44
C ALA A 411 -11.14 2.40 7.42
N ALA A 412 -12.33 2.79 7.87
CA ALA A 412 -12.54 3.82 8.89
C ALA A 412 -12.01 3.41 10.28
N LEU A 413 -12.19 2.14 10.65
CA LEU A 413 -11.65 1.55 11.89
C LEU A 413 -10.14 1.77 12.02
N ALA A 414 -9.41 1.63 10.92
CA ALA A 414 -7.97 1.76 10.93
C ALA A 414 -7.52 3.23 11.09
N ALA A 415 -8.38 4.19 10.72
CA ALA A 415 -8.11 5.64 10.81
C ALA A 415 -8.02 6.17 12.24
N THR A 416 -8.85 5.66 13.13
CA THR A 416 -8.91 6.10 14.54
C THR A 416 -7.74 5.59 15.39
N VAL A 417 -7.08 4.48 14.98
CA VAL A 417 -6.03 3.77 15.73
C VAL A 417 -4.80 4.64 16.04
N GLN A 418 -4.51 5.65 15.21
CA GLN A 418 -3.26 6.42 15.30
C GLN A 418 -3.43 7.88 15.72
N GLN A 419 -4.67 8.40 15.69
CA GLN A 419 -4.93 9.80 16.06
C GLN A 419 -5.01 10.02 17.58
N ARG A 420 -5.04 8.97 18.40
CA ARG A 420 -5.18 9.08 19.86
C ARG A 420 -3.96 8.50 20.60
N LYS A 421 -3.26 9.36 21.36
CA LYS A 421 -2.23 8.97 22.35
C LYS A 421 -2.93 8.18 23.47
N GLY A 422 -2.72 6.86 23.54
CA GLY A 422 -3.29 5.98 24.56
C GLY A 422 -2.52 4.67 24.72
N SER A 423 -2.78 3.92 25.79
CA SER A 423 -2.17 2.60 26.04
C SER A 423 -2.52 1.61 24.92
N LYS A 424 -1.57 0.74 24.52
CA LYS A 424 -1.76 -0.31 23.49
C LYS A 424 -3.02 -1.15 23.72
N THR A 425 -3.36 -1.42 24.98
CA THR A 425 -4.56 -2.19 25.36
C THR A 425 -5.85 -1.44 25.08
N ALA A 426 -5.86 -0.12 25.25
CA ALA A 426 -7.01 0.73 24.99
C ALA A 426 -7.33 0.81 23.49
N GLN A 427 -6.30 0.93 22.64
CA GLN A 427 -6.46 0.93 21.17
C GLN A 427 -7.05 -0.40 20.66
N ILE A 428 -6.58 -1.54 21.21
CA ILE A 428 -7.11 -2.86 20.86
C ILE A 428 -8.57 -3.03 21.34
N ALA A 429 -8.92 -2.49 22.51
CA ALA A 429 -10.28 -2.51 23.03
C ALA A 429 -11.25 -1.66 22.19
N GLU A 430 -10.83 -0.46 21.78
CA GLU A 430 -11.61 0.42 20.89
C GLU A 430 -11.83 -0.23 19.52
N LEU A 431 -10.78 -0.83 18.95
CA LEU A 431 -10.88 -1.63 17.72
C LEU A 431 -11.90 -2.78 17.86
N ALA A 432 -11.85 -3.52 18.96
CA ALA A 432 -12.80 -4.62 19.18
C ALA A 432 -14.25 -4.12 19.32
N ALA A 433 -14.50 -3.04 20.09
CA ALA A 433 -15.82 -2.43 20.21
C ALA A 433 -16.39 -1.99 18.86
N LEU A 434 -15.54 -1.45 18.00
CA LEU A 434 -15.91 -0.97 16.68
C LEU A 434 -16.18 -2.14 15.70
N ILE A 435 -15.40 -3.23 15.78
CA ILE A 435 -15.68 -4.50 15.08
C ILE A 435 -17.06 -5.06 15.47
N ILE A 436 -17.40 -5.05 16.76
CA ILE A 436 -18.70 -5.53 17.26
C ILE A 436 -19.85 -4.70 16.68
N ASN A 437 -19.71 -3.37 16.67
CA ASN A 437 -20.71 -2.48 16.07
C ASN A 437 -20.90 -2.72 14.56
N ILE A 438 -19.82 -3.01 13.83
CA ILE A 438 -19.93 -3.41 12.42
C ILE A 438 -20.71 -4.72 12.31
N ILE A 439 -20.31 -5.77 13.02
CA ILE A 439 -20.97 -7.09 12.93
C ILE A 439 -22.46 -6.95 13.22
N ARG A 440 -22.84 -6.17 14.24
CA ARG A 440 -24.23 -5.86 14.56
C ARG A 440 -24.97 -5.17 13.42
N THR A 441 -24.36 -4.15 12.83
CA THR A 441 -24.95 -3.39 11.72
C THR A 441 -25.11 -4.27 10.47
N GLN A 442 -24.16 -5.19 10.24
CA GLN A 442 -24.24 -6.17 9.14
C GLN A 442 -25.33 -7.19 9.38
N PHE A 443 -25.47 -7.68 10.60
CA PHE A 443 -26.51 -8.65 10.94
C PHE A 443 -27.91 -8.09 10.64
N ILE A 444 -28.21 -6.87 11.08
CA ILE A 444 -29.52 -6.27 10.83
C ILE A 444 -29.76 -5.94 9.35
N ALA A 445 -28.72 -5.55 8.61
CA ALA A 445 -28.80 -5.34 7.16
C ALA A 445 -29.06 -6.66 6.42
N ILE A 446 -28.39 -7.75 6.82
CA ILE A 446 -28.63 -9.09 6.27
C ILE A 446 -30.09 -9.50 6.52
N LEU A 447 -30.58 -9.35 7.76
CA LEU A 447 -31.97 -9.68 8.09
C LEU A 447 -32.96 -8.85 7.27
N GLY A 448 -32.75 -7.54 7.13
CA GLY A 448 -33.62 -6.67 6.32
C GLY A 448 -33.69 -7.10 4.86
N ASN A 449 -32.54 -7.38 4.24
CA ASN A 449 -32.48 -7.89 2.87
C ASN A 449 -33.25 -9.19 2.71
N ILE A 450 -33.00 -10.19 3.56
CA ILE A 450 -33.66 -11.51 3.48
C ILE A 450 -35.16 -11.39 3.72
N SER A 451 -35.56 -10.67 4.78
CA SER A 451 -36.95 -10.64 5.25
C SER A 451 -37.91 -10.07 4.23
N ILE A 452 -37.44 -9.19 3.34
CA ILE A 452 -38.26 -8.61 2.26
C ILE A 452 -37.99 -9.27 0.90
N ALA A 453 -36.76 -9.71 0.62
CA ALA A 453 -36.47 -10.38 -0.66
C ALA A 453 -37.25 -11.69 -0.82
N ILE A 454 -37.37 -12.49 0.25
CA ILE A 454 -38.14 -13.74 0.23
C ILE A 454 -39.63 -13.50 -0.13
N PRO A 455 -40.41 -12.72 0.64
CA PRO A 455 -41.82 -12.53 0.33
C PRO A 455 -42.03 -11.80 -1.02
N THR A 456 -41.15 -10.87 -1.38
CA THR A 456 -41.25 -10.18 -2.68
C THR A 456 -41.03 -11.14 -3.83
N ALA A 457 -40.01 -11.99 -3.76
CA ALA A 457 -39.73 -12.98 -4.79
C ALA A 457 -40.85 -14.05 -4.86
N ALA A 458 -41.41 -14.44 -3.71
CA ALA A 458 -42.57 -15.33 -3.66
C ALA A 458 -43.80 -14.71 -4.35
N LEU A 459 -44.10 -13.43 -4.04
CA LEU A 459 -45.19 -12.68 -4.66
C LEU A 459 -44.99 -12.59 -6.18
N ILE A 460 -43.78 -12.28 -6.64
CA ILE A 460 -43.47 -12.21 -8.07
C ILE A 460 -43.67 -13.57 -8.74
N THR A 461 -43.19 -14.67 -8.15
CA THR A 461 -43.38 -16.02 -8.70
C THR A 461 -44.84 -16.43 -8.73
N PHE A 462 -45.59 -16.14 -7.66
CA PHE A 462 -47.02 -16.42 -7.59
C PHE A 462 -47.79 -15.62 -8.64
N ALA A 463 -47.54 -14.31 -8.74
CA ALA A 463 -48.18 -13.44 -9.72
C ALA A 463 -47.85 -13.88 -11.15
N TRP A 464 -46.61 -14.27 -11.42
CA TRP A 464 -46.20 -14.78 -12.74
C TRP A 464 -47.01 -16.02 -13.13
N GLN A 465 -47.07 -17.02 -12.25
CA GLN A 465 -47.84 -18.24 -12.47
C GLN A 465 -49.33 -17.95 -12.64
N PHE A 466 -49.89 -17.03 -11.83
CA PHE A 466 -51.31 -16.70 -11.84
C PHE A 466 -51.76 -15.95 -13.11
N TYR A 467 -50.91 -15.06 -13.65
CA TYR A 467 -51.28 -14.24 -14.82
C TYR A 467 -50.87 -14.84 -16.17
N LEU A 468 -49.84 -15.69 -16.20
CA LEU A 468 -49.27 -16.21 -17.46
C LEU A 468 -49.49 -17.72 -17.64
N ASP A 469 -50.07 -18.39 -16.63
CA ASP A 469 -50.31 -19.84 -16.60
C ASP A 469 -49.05 -20.70 -16.86
N GLU A 470 -47.85 -20.12 -16.72
CA GLU A 470 -46.55 -20.78 -16.93
C GLU A 470 -45.67 -20.61 -15.69
N PRO A 471 -44.96 -21.67 -15.23
CA PRO A 471 -44.00 -21.55 -14.14
C PRO A 471 -42.85 -20.62 -14.48
N LEU A 472 -42.48 -19.73 -13.54
CA LEU A 472 -41.36 -18.80 -13.69
C LEU A 472 -40.01 -19.51 -13.89
N LEU A 473 -39.86 -20.71 -13.34
CA LEU A 473 -38.68 -21.55 -13.47
C LEU A 473 -39.08 -22.92 -14.02
N THR A 474 -38.30 -23.49 -14.93
CA THR A 474 -38.46 -24.92 -15.24
C THR A 474 -38.11 -25.74 -14.00
N HIS A 475 -38.75 -26.90 -13.81
CA HIS A 475 -38.48 -27.77 -12.66
C HIS A 475 -36.99 -28.14 -12.55
N THR A 476 -36.32 -28.36 -13.69
CA THR A 476 -34.87 -28.62 -13.74
C THR A 476 -34.05 -27.43 -13.22
N LYS A 477 -34.42 -26.21 -13.59
CA LYS A 477 -33.75 -25.00 -13.12
C LYS A 477 -34.02 -24.74 -11.64
N ALA A 478 -35.24 -25.01 -11.16
CA ALA A 478 -35.60 -24.91 -9.75
C ALA A 478 -34.76 -25.86 -8.89
N THR A 479 -34.65 -27.14 -9.28
CA THR A 479 -33.80 -28.12 -8.59
C THR A 479 -32.32 -27.71 -8.63
N TYR A 480 -31.82 -27.21 -9.76
CA TYR A 480 -30.44 -26.71 -9.86
C TYR A 480 -30.20 -25.52 -8.92
N LEU A 481 -31.11 -24.55 -8.86
CA LEU A 481 -30.99 -23.40 -7.97
C LEU A 481 -30.94 -23.84 -6.51
N LEU A 482 -31.83 -24.74 -6.07
CA LEU A 482 -31.83 -25.27 -4.70
C LEU A 482 -30.59 -26.12 -4.40
N HIS A 483 -30.16 -26.99 -5.30
CA HIS A 483 -28.92 -27.77 -5.14
C HIS A 483 -27.72 -26.85 -4.97
N SER A 484 -27.65 -25.77 -5.75
CA SER A 484 -26.56 -24.81 -5.69
C SER A 484 -26.59 -23.86 -4.47
N LEU A 485 -27.58 -24.01 -3.59
CA LEU A 485 -27.59 -23.44 -2.24
C LEU A 485 -27.07 -24.42 -1.19
N ASN A 486 -27.05 -25.73 -1.47
CA ASN A 486 -26.67 -26.74 -0.50
C ASN A 486 -25.20 -26.56 -0.07
N PRO A 487 -24.92 -26.28 1.21
CA PRO A 487 -23.56 -25.98 1.67
C PRO A 487 -22.65 -27.22 1.72
N PHE A 488 -23.22 -28.44 1.71
CA PHE A 488 -22.47 -29.69 1.88
C PHE A 488 -22.19 -30.39 0.56
N THR A 489 -23.14 -30.38 -0.37
CA THR A 489 -23.05 -31.13 -1.63
C THR A 489 -22.67 -30.27 -2.82
N SER A 490 -22.72 -28.94 -2.67
CA SER A 490 -22.40 -28.00 -3.74
C SER A 490 -21.25 -27.08 -3.35
N LEU A 491 -20.69 -26.40 -4.34
CA LEU A 491 -19.65 -25.39 -4.16
C LEU A 491 -20.21 -24.05 -3.61
N ALA A 492 -21.35 -24.04 -2.91
CA ALA A 492 -22.01 -22.83 -2.44
C ALA A 492 -21.09 -21.94 -1.57
N VAL A 493 -20.34 -22.54 -0.63
CA VAL A 493 -19.43 -21.80 0.27
C VAL A 493 -18.22 -21.22 -0.49
N PRO A 494 -17.48 -21.98 -1.32
CA PRO A 494 -16.44 -21.41 -2.18
C PRO A 494 -16.94 -20.28 -3.09
N HIS A 495 -18.10 -20.43 -3.73
CA HIS A 495 -18.68 -19.38 -4.55
C HIS A 495 -19.15 -18.16 -3.74
N ALA A 496 -19.53 -18.35 -2.48
CA ALA A 496 -19.80 -17.27 -1.55
C ALA A 496 -18.51 -16.54 -1.11
N ALA A 497 -17.38 -17.25 -1.02
CA ALA A 497 -16.09 -16.63 -0.79
C ALA A 497 -15.67 -15.73 -1.97
N ILE A 498 -15.90 -16.17 -3.22
CA ILE A 498 -15.66 -15.35 -4.42
C ILE A 498 -16.51 -14.06 -4.39
N ALA A 499 -17.78 -14.17 -4.00
CA ALA A 499 -18.63 -12.99 -3.78
C ALA A 499 -18.05 -12.06 -2.70
N GLY A 500 -17.54 -12.62 -1.60
CA GLY A 500 -16.84 -11.86 -0.55
C GLY A 500 -15.61 -11.11 -1.06
N VAL A 501 -14.81 -11.73 -1.93
CA VAL A 501 -13.69 -11.06 -2.61
C VAL A 501 -14.18 -9.93 -3.51
N CYS A 502 -15.25 -10.15 -4.29
CA CYS A 502 -15.84 -9.11 -5.15
C CYS A 502 -16.39 -7.92 -4.34
N LEU A 503 -16.97 -8.18 -3.17
CA LEU A 503 -17.44 -7.14 -2.23
C LEU A 503 -16.27 -6.31 -1.70
N PHE A 504 -15.18 -6.96 -1.29
CA PHE A 504 -13.95 -6.29 -0.89
C PHE A 504 -13.36 -5.43 -2.03
N LEU A 505 -13.24 -5.98 -3.24
CA LEU A 505 -12.73 -5.26 -4.41
C LEU A 505 -13.62 -4.06 -4.75
N SER A 506 -14.95 -4.19 -4.65
CA SER A 506 -15.89 -3.08 -4.83
C SER A 506 -15.62 -1.92 -3.86
N GLY A 507 -15.27 -2.22 -2.60
CA GLY A 507 -14.88 -1.22 -1.60
C GLY A 507 -13.60 -0.47 -1.98
N LEU A 508 -12.55 -1.19 -2.42
CA LEU A 508 -11.30 -0.56 -2.90
C LEU A 508 -11.52 0.29 -4.15
N ILE A 509 -12.33 -0.20 -5.09
CA ILE A 509 -12.73 0.53 -6.30
C ILE A 509 -13.44 1.83 -5.91
N ALA A 510 -14.38 1.78 -4.95
CA ALA A 510 -15.06 2.97 -4.47
C ALA A 510 -14.06 4.01 -3.91
N GLY A 511 -13.18 3.59 -3.00
CA GLY A 511 -12.14 4.48 -2.46
C GLY A 511 -11.21 5.07 -3.52
N TYR A 512 -10.85 4.29 -4.54
CA TYR A 512 -10.04 4.77 -5.67
C TYR A 512 -10.77 5.86 -6.47
N PHE A 513 -12.04 5.66 -6.80
CA PHE A 513 -12.84 6.61 -7.58
C PHE A 513 -13.21 7.85 -6.76
N ASP A 514 -13.44 7.74 -5.44
CA ASP A 514 -13.61 8.89 -4.54
C ASP A 514 -12.34 9.74 -4.49
N ASN A 515 -11.18 9.09 -4.31
CA ASN A 515 -9.89 9.77 -4.39
C ASN A 515 -9.67 10.42 -5.77
N MET A 516 -10.02 9.74 -6.86
CA MET A 516 -9.90 10.28 -8.21
C MET A 516 -10.84 11.47 -8.45
N ALA A 517 -12.05 11.46 -7.89
CA ALA A 517 -13.00 12.56 -8.02
C ALA A 517 -12.41 13.86 -7.48
N VAL A 518 -11.80 13.79 -6.29
CA VAL A 518 -11.13 14.92 -5.64
C VAL A 518 -9.84 15.29 -6.39
N TYR A 519 -8.93 14.33 -6.59
CA TYR A 519 -7.62 14.56 -7.19
C TYR A 519 -7.68 15.15 -8.59
N ARG A 520 -8.56 14.64 -9.45
CA ARG A 520 -8.70 15.13 -10.82
C ARG A 520 -9.67 16.31 -10.94
N LYS A 521 -10.16 16.85 -9.82
CA LYS A 521 -11.13 17.94 -9.75
C LYS A 521 -12.34 17.68 -10.66
N VAL A 522 -12.91 16.47 -10.58
CA VAL A 522 -13.98 16.01 -11.49
C VAL A 522 -15.20 16.93 -11.42
N GLY A 523 -15.63 17.33 -10.22
CA GLY A 523 -16.73 18.26 -10.03
C GLY A 523 -16.51 19.62 -10.73
N PRO A 524 -15.42 20.35 -10.42
CA PRO A 524 -15.08 21.58 -11.14
C PRO A 524 -14.99 21.42 -12.66
N ARG A 525 -14.41 20.31 -13.15
CA ARG A 525 -14.32 20.03 -14.60
C ARG A 525 -15.68 19.80 -15.25
N LEU A 526 -16.60 19.13 -14.56
CA LEU A 526 -17.99 18.97 -15.01
C LEU A 526 -18.70 20.32 -15.10
N LYS A 527 -18.54 21.19 -14.08
CA LYS A 527 -19.12 22.55 -14.07
C LYS A 527 -18.61 23.41 -15.23
N ALA A 528 -17.35 23.23 -15.65
CA ALA A 528 -16.76 23.96 -16.77
C ALA A 528 -17.18 23.43 -18.17
N HIS A 529 -17.84 22.27 -18.25
CA HIS A 529 -18.10 21.61 -19.53
C HIS A 529 -19.25 22.27 -20.32
N ARG A 530 -18.91 23.00 -21.39
CA ARG A 530 -19.85 23.82 -22.19
C ARG A 530 -21.08 23.06 -22.70
N ARG A 531 -20.92 21.83 -23.21
CA ARG A 531 -22.06 21.04 -23.74
C ARG A 531 -23.04 20.61 -22.63
N LEU A 532 -22.53 20.27 -21.45
CA LEU A 532 -23.37 19.88 -20.32
C LEU A 532 -24.12 21.10 -19.75
N ARG A 533 -23.44 22.26 -19.74
CA ARG A 533 -24.06 23.52 -19.36
C ARG A 533 -25.24 23.88 -20.26
N ASN A 534 -25.08 23.69 -21.57
CA ASN A 534 -26.14 23.97 -22.53
C ASN A 534 -27.31 22.96 -22.42
N LEU A 535 -27.05 21.71 -22.04
CA LEU A 535 -28.08 20.67 -21.92
C LEU A 535 -28.89 20.79 -20.62
N PHE A 536 -28.23 21.01 -19.48
CA PHE A 536 -28.88 20.98 -18.15
C PHE A 536 -29.22 22.37 -17.60
N GLY A 537 -28.57 23.43 -18.07
CA GLY A 537 -28.55 24.74 -17.40
C GLY A 537 -27.57 24.77 -16.22
N GLN A 538 -27.14 25.98 -15.81
CA GLN A 538 -26.05 26.17 -14.84
C GLN A 538 -26.34 25.57 -13.46
N GLU A 539 -27.54 25.79 -12.91
CA GLU A 539 -27.89 25.33 -11.56
C GLU A 539 -28.03 23.80 -11.46
N ARG A 540 -28.61 23.17 -12.49
CA ARG A 540 -28.74 21.70 -12.52
C ARG A 540 -27.38 21.05 -12.75
N LEU A 541 -26.52 21.64 -13.60
CA LEU A 541 -25.15 21.18 -13.77
C LEU A 541 -24.35 21.29 -12.46
N ASN A 542 -24.51 22.36 -11.70
CA ASN A 542 -23.83 22.51 -10.41
C ASN A 542 -24.24 21.41 -9.43
N ARG A 543 -25.55 21.16 -9.27
CA ARG A 543 -26.07 20.06 -8.43
C ARG A 543 -25.61 18.69 -8.90
N PHE A 544 -25.63 18.45 -10.21
CA PHE A 544 -25.15 17.20 -10.80
C PHE A 544 -23.65 16.99 -10.56
N ALA A 545 -22.83 18.03 -10.78
CA ALA A 545 -21.39 17.97 -10.57
C ALA A 545 -21.04 17.71 -9.09
N GLU A 546 -21.73 18.36 -8.16
CA GLU A 546 -21.56 18.13 -6.71
C GLU A 546 -22.01 16.73 -6.29
N TYR A 547 -23.10 16.23 -6.87
CA TYR A 547 -23.54 14.85 -6.64
C TYR A 547 -22.49 13.84 -7.13
N ILE A 548 -21.97 14.01 -8.35
CA ILE A 548 -20.94 13.13 -8.91
C ILE A 548 -19.66 13.23 -8.08
N GLU A 549 -19.19 14.42 -7.72
CA GLU A 549 -17.97 14.58 -6.92
C GLU A 549 -18.07 13.89 -5.56
N ARG A 550 -19.25 13.89 -4.93
CA ARG A 550 -19.48 13.25 -3.62
C ARG A 550 -19.76 11.74 -3.69
N ASN A 551 -20.26 11.23 -4.83
CA ASN A 551 -20.74 9.85 -4.95
C ASN A 551 -20.04 9.03 -6.05
N LEU A 552 -19.00 9.56 -6.72
CA LEU A 552 -18.34 8.85 -7.83
C LEU A 552 -17.82 7.48 -7.40
N GLY A 553 -17.21 7.38 -6.22
CA GLY A 553 -16.73 6.10 -5.68
C GLY A 553 -17.87 5.12 -5.44
N ALA A 554 -18.92 5.55 -4.76
CA ALA A 554 -20.07 4.70 -4.49
C ALA A 554 -20.78 4.24 -5.78
N LEU A 555 -20.92 5.11 -6.78
CA LEU A 555 -21.48 4.79 -8.09
C LEU A 555 -20.61 3.78 -8.84
N ALA A 556 -19.30 4.06 -8.98
CA ALA A 556 -18.37 3.19 -9.68
C ALA A 556 -18.22 1.83 -8.99
N GLY A 557 -18.14 1.81 -7.65
CA GLY A 557 -18.07 0.60 -6.85
C GLY A 557 -19.32 -0.27 -6.99
N ASN A 558 -20.53 0.31 -6.95
CA ASN A 558 -21.79 -0.42 -7.20
C ASN A 558 -21.90 -0.93 -8.63
N PHE A 559 -21.53 -0.09 -9.61
CA PHE A 559 -21.53 -0.46 -11.01
C PHE A 559 -20.61 -1.65 -11.28
N LEU A 560 -19.33 -1.54 -10.89
CA LEU A 560 -18.33 -2.59 -11.12
C LEU A 560 -18.61 -3.84 -10.29
N PHE A 561 -19.22 -3.71 -9.10
CA PHE A 561 -19.72 -4.87 -8.37
C PHE A 561 -20.77 -5.65 -9.15
N GLY A 562 -21.75 -4.96 -9.74
CA GLY A 562 -22.72 -5.57 -10.63
C GLY A 562 -22.09 -6.24 -11.85
N VAL A 563 -21.06 -5.62 -12.43
CA VAL A 563 -20.31 -6.21 -13.55
C VAL A 563 -19.65 -7.52 -13.11
N MET A 564 -18.90 -7.52 -12.01
CA MET A 564 -18.24 -8.72 -11.47
C MET A 564 -19.23 -9.84 -11.17
N LEU A 565 -20.37 -9.55 -10.53
CA LEU A 565 -21.41 -10.54 -10.25
C LEU A 565 -22.05 -11.11 -11.53
N GLY A 566 -22.25 -10.27 -12.54
CA GLY A 566 -22.91 -10.67 -13.79
C GLY A 566 -22.02 -11.47 -14.73
N SER A 567 -20.71 -11.20 -14.75
CA SER A 567 -19.77 -11.78 -15.71
C SER A 567 -19.03 -13.02 -15.20
N MET A 568 -18.95 -13.25 -13.87
CA MET A 568 -18.11 -14.33 -13.32
C MET A 568 -18.48 -15.72 -13.85
N GLY A 569 -19.77 -16.04 -13.98
CA GLY A 569 -20.21 -17.32 -14.53
C GLY A 569 -19.71 -17.54 -15.97
N THR A 570 -19.74 -16.49 -16.80
CA THR A 570 -19.21 -16.54 -18.17
C THR A 570 -17.69 -16.60 -18.20
N ILE A 571 -17.00 -15.91 -17.29
CA ILE A 571 -15.54 -16.01 -17.14
C ILE A 571 -15.14 -17.45 -16.77
N GLY A 572 -15.84 -18.07 -15.83
CA GLY A 572 -15.67 -19.49 -15.49
C GLY A 572 -15.85 -20.38 -16.71
N PHE A 573 -16.93 -20.18 -17.45
CA PHE A 573 -17.21 -20.92 -18.69
C PHE A 573 -16.08 -20.79 -19.73
N ILE A 574 -15.57 -19.57 -19.98
CA ILE A 574 -14.49 -19.33 -20.95
C ILE A 574 -13.18 -19.99 -20.49
N LEU A 575 -12.88 -19.96 -19.20
CA LEU A 575 -11.66 -20.53 -18.63
C LEU A 575 -11.75 -22.05 -18.40
N GLY A 576 -12.92 -22.67 -18.60
CA GLY A 576 -13.15 -24.08 -18.26
C GLY A 576 -13.16 -24.35 -16.75
N LEU A 577 -13.34 -23.32 -15.92
CA LEU A 577 -13.37 -23.43 -14.47
C LEU A 577 -14.82 -23.36 -13.96
N PRO A 578 -15.18 -24.15 -12.93
CA PRO A 578 -16.52 -24.09 -12.32
C PRO A 578 -16.64 -22.85 -11.42
N LEU A 579 -16.54 -21.64 -11.99
CA LEU A 579 -16.69 -20.38 -11.28
C LEU A 579 -18.14 -19.86 -11.39
N ASP A 580 -18.73 -19.57 -10.25
CA ASP A 580 -20.02 -18.90 -10.09
C ASP A 580 -19.97 -17.97 -8.87
N ILE A 581 -21.01 -17.17 -8.64
CA ILE A 581 -21.05 -16.28 -7.48
C ILE A 581 -22.34 -16.45 -6.68
N ARG A 582 -22.19 -16.58 -5.37
CA ARG A 582 -23.29 -16.68 -4.41
C ARG A 582 -23.27 -15.52 -3.43
N HIS A 583 -24.27 -14.66 -3.55
CA HIS A 583 -24.47 -13.54 -2.63
C HIS A 583 -25.81 -13.73 -1.91
N ILE A 584 -25.80 -13.54 -0.59
CA ILE A 584 -26.94 -13.84 0.28
C ILE A 584 -28.28 -13.32 -0.23
N ALA A 585 -28.36 -12.06 -0.63
CA ALA A 585 -29.64 -11.47 -1.03
C ALA A 585 -30.24 -12.13 -2.31
N PHE A 586 -29.40 -12.49 -3.29
CA PHE A 586 -29.86 -13.25 -4.46
C PHE A 586 -30.14 -14.71 -4.11
N ALA A 587 -29.36 -15.29 -3.19
CA ALA A 587 -29.60 -16.64 -2.69
C ALA A 587 -30.96 -16.76 -2.00
N SER A 588 -31.38 -15.74 -1.23
CA SER A 588 -32.71 -15.70 -0.60
C SER A 588 -33.86 -15.63 -1.60
N ALA A 589 -33.72 -14.81 -2.66
CA ALA A 589 -34.71 -14.75 -3.73
C ALA A 589 -34.76 -16.09 -4.49
N ASN A 590 -33.61 -16.62 -4.91
CA ASN A 590 -33.53 -17.89 -5.63
C ASN A 590 -34.05 -19.07 -4.79
N PHE A 591 -33.85 -19.05 -3.46
CA PHE A 591 -34.35 -20.07 -2.54
C PHE A 591 -35.87 -20.21 -2.63
N ILE A 592 -36.60 -19.11 -2.43
CA ILE A 592 -38.08 -19.18 -2.42
C ILE A 592 -38.65 -19.40 -3.82
N GLN A 593 -38.05 -18.82 -4.86
CA GLN A 593 -38.49 -19.04 -6.24
C GLN A 593 -38.25 -20.50 -6.67
N GLY A 594 -37.11 -21.09 -6.30
CA GLY A 594 -36.85 -22.51 -6.53
C GLY A 594 -37.82 -23.41 -5.76
N LEU A 595 -38.09 -23.08 -4.49
CA LEU A 595 -38.98 -23.85 -3.64
C LEU A 595 -40.42 -23.90 -4.15
N MET A 596 -40.93 -22.77 -4.65
CA MET A 596 -42.29 -22.67 -5.20
C MET A 596 -42.47 -23.33 -6.57
N THR A 597 -41.36 -23.65 -7.26
CA THR A 597 -41.39 -24.16 -8.65
C THR A 597 -40.76 -25.54 -8.79
N ILE A 598 -40.43 -26.21 -7.68
CA ILE A 598 -39.97 -27.59 -7.70
C ILE A 598 -41.11 -28.54 -8.09
N ASN A 599 -40.77 -29.71 -8.62
CA ASN A 599 -41.76 -30.72 -8.95
C ASN A 599 -42.22 -31.45 -7.66
N GLY A 600 -43.49 -31.28 -7.28
CA GLY A 600 -44.07 -31.86 -6.06
C GLY A 600 -43.92 -30.99 -4.81
N SER A 601 -44.37 -31.48 -3.66
CA SER A 601 -44.22 -30.78 -2.39
C SER A 601 -42.76 -30.85 -1.93
N PRO A 602 -42.13 -29.73 -1.57
CA PRO A 602 -40.74 -29.74 -1.14
C PRO A 602 -40.57 -30.51 0.18
N ASP A 603 -39.55 -31.38 0.23
CA ASP A 603 -39.16 -32.04 1.45
C ASP A 603 -38.71 -31.01 2.51
N ILE A 604 -39.09 -31.25 3.77
CA ILE A 604 -38.70 -30.41 4.91
C ILE A 604 -37.17 -30.37 5.03
N GLY A 605 -36.50 -31.50 4.76
CA GLY A 605 -35.04 -31.57 4.72
C GLY A 605 -34.43 -30.59 3.70
N LEU A 606 -35.00 -30.53 2.49
CA LEU A 606 -34.54 -29.61 1.43
C LEU A 606 -34.73 -28.14 1.81
N ILE A 607 -35.85 -27.80 2.46
CA ILE A 607 -36.12 -26.44 2.96
C ILE A 607 -35.05 -26.02 3.98
N ILE A 608 -34.82 -26.87 4.99
CA ILE A 608 -33.87 -26.59 6.08
C ILE A 608 -32.45 -26.45 5.53
N VAL A 609 -32.01 -27.40 4.69
CA VAL A 609 -30.65 -27.40 4.14
C VAL A 609 -30.43 -26.20 3.19
N SER A 610 -31.40 -25.87 2.35
CA SER A 610 -31.28 -24.72 1.44
C SER A 610 -31.30 -23.39 2.21
N PHE A 611 -32.12 -23.27 3.25
CA PHE A 611 -32.15 -22.09 4.12
C PHE A 611 -30.84 -21.94 4.92
N LEU A 612 -30.32 -23.03 5.48
CA LEU A 612 -28.99 -23.06 6.10
C LEU A 612 -27.92 -22.63 5.09
N GLY A 613 -28.03 -23.09 3.84
CA GLY A 613 -27.20 -22.67 2.72
C GLY A 613 -27.20 -21.15 2.51
N VAL A 614 -28.37 -20.52 2.48
CA VAL A 614 -28.50 -19.05 2.38
C VAL A 614 -27.78 -18.34 3.53
N LEU A 615 -27.93 -18.84 4.77
CA LEU A 615 -27.25 -18.29 5.93
C LEU A 615 -25.72 -18.46 5.85
N CYS A 616 -25.25 -19.66 5.51
CA CYS A 616 -23.82 -19.94 5.31
C CYS A 616 -23.22 -19.03 4.24
N ILE A 617 -23.91 -18.84 3.10
CA ILE A 617 -23.49 -17.92 2.03
C ILE A 617 -23.26 -16.52 2.60
N GLY A 618 -24.22 -15.96 3.36
CA GLY A 618 -24.08 -14.62 3.95
C GLY A 618 -22.98 -14.50 4.98
N LEU A 619 -22.83 -15.52 5.83
CA LEU A 619 -21.72 -15.55 6.79
C LEU A 619 -20.37 -15.57 6.06
N THR A 620 -20.23 -16.35 4.99
CA THR A 620 -19.02 -16.37 4.18
C THR A 620 -18.80 -15.06 3.42
N ASN A 621 -19.84 -14.46 2.83
CA ASN A 621 -19.77 -13.13 2.19
C ASN A 621 -19.19 -12.10 3.16
N LEU A 622 -19.73 -12.04 4.37
CA LEU A 622 -19.32 -11.13 5.43
C LEU A 622 -17.89 -11.42 5.90
N PHE A 623 -17.60 -12.68 6.25
CA PHE A 623 -16.31 -13.08 6.81
C PHE A 623 -15.15 -12.79 5.86
N VAL A 624 -15.27 -13.19 4.59
CA VAL A 624 -14.20 -13.03 3.60
C VAL A 624 -13.98 -11.55 3.27
N SER A 625 -15.05 -10.80 2.99
CA SER A 625 -14.93 -9.37 2.64
C SER A 625 -14.34 -8.55 3.80
N PHE A 626 -14.81 -8.79 5.03
CA PHE A 626 -14.35 -8.10 6.22
C PHE A 626 -12.90 -8.42 6.57
N THR A 627 -12.52 -9.70 6.55
CA THR A 627 -11.15 -10.15 6.86
C THR A 627 -10.14 -9.54 5.89
N LEU A 628 -10.41 -9.59 4.59
CA LEU A 628 -9.53 -9.00 3.57
C LEU A 628 -9.38 -7.50 3.75
N THR A 629 -10.49 -6.80 4.05
CA THR A 629 -10.45 -5.35 4.28
C THR A 629 -9.60 -5.01 5.50
N ILE A 630 -9.79 -5.70 6.62
CA ILE A 630 -8.98 -5.47 7.83
C ILE A 630 -7.50 -5.74 7.55
N ILE A 631 -7.16 -6.82 6.85
CA ILE A 631 -5.77 -7.12 6.49
C ILE A 631 -5.16 -5.97 5.69
N VAL A 632 -5.86 -5.48 4.66
CA VAL A 632 -5.36 -4.38 3.82
C VAL A 632 -5.26 -3.07 4.61
N ALA A 633 -6.27 -2.74 5.42
CA ALA A 633 -6.31 -1.51 6.20
C ALA A 633 -5.20 -1.46 7.28
N LEU A 634 -4.97 -2.58 7.97
CA LEU A 634 -3.89 -2.70 8.96
C LEU A 634 -2.51 -2.69 8.30
N ARG A 635 -2.36 -3.37 7.15
CA ARG A 635 -1.09 -3.40 6.40
C ARG A 635 -0.73 -2.01 5.86
N ALA A 636 -1.71 -1.27 5.35
CA ALA A 636 -1.53 0.10 4.87
C ALA A 636 -1.05 1.07 5.97
N ARG A 637 -1.19 0.69 7.25
CA ARG A 637 -0.79 1.49 8.42
C ARG A 637 0.40 0.91 9.19
N ARG A 638 1.13 -0.05 8.60
CA ARG A 638 2.31 -0.71 9.21
C ARG A 638 2.04 -1.31 10.59
N VAL A 639 0.82 -1.76 10.86
CA VAL A 639 0.52 -2.44 12.13
C VAL A 639 1.27 -3.77 12.17
N ARG A 640 2.20 -3.91 13.13
CA ARG A 640 3.01 -5.13 13.28
C ARG A 640 2.12 -6.36 13.51
N PHE A 641 2.49 -7.48 12.88
CA PHE A 641 1.74 -8.74 12.92
C PHE A 641 1.47 -9.27 14.34
N GLU A 642 2.32 -8.92 15.30
CA GLU A 642 2.18 -9.25 16.73
C GLU A 642 0.85 -8.78 17.34
N GLN A 643 0.23 -7.72 16.79
CA GLN A 643 -1.01 -7.14 17.31
C GLN A 643 -2.29 -7.87 16.86
N TRP A 644 -2.20 -8.82 15.92
CA TRP A 644 -3.35 -9.58 15.42
C TRP A 644 -3.93 -10.56 16.43
N LYS A 645 -3.07 -11.32 17.12
CA LYS A 645 -3.51 -12.35 18.07
C LYS A 645 -4.30 -11.77 19.26
N PRO A 646 -3.87 -10.66 19.89
CA PRO A 646 -4.63 -10.01 20.96
C PRO A 646 -6.01 -9.51 20.52
N LEU A 647 -6.12 -8.89 19.34
CA LEU A 647 -7.38 -8.38 18.81
C LEU A 647 -8.38 -9.51 18.55
N ALA A 648 -7.95 -10.57 17.85
CA ALA A 648 -8.79 -11.72 17.57
C ALA A 648 -9.25 -12.41 18.86
N LYS A 649 -8.35 -12.53 19.86
CA LYS A 649 -8.69 -13.06 21.18
C LYS A 649 -9.76 -12.21 21.86
N LEU A 650 -9.62 -10.89 21.86
CA LEU A 650 -10.57 -9.98 22.51
C LEU A 650 -11.97 -10.05 21.89
N VAL A 651 -12.07 -10.05 20.56
CA VAL A 651 -13.35 -10.18 19.84
C VAL A 651 -14.00 -11.54 20.13
N MET A 652 -13.22 -12.63 20.10
CA MET A 652 -13.71 -13.97 20.42
C MET A 652 -14.17 -14.09 21.87
N THR A 653 -13.40 -13.56 22.83
CA THR A 653 -13.80 -13.52 24.24
C THR A 653 -15.08 -12.72 24.42
N HIS A 654 -15.25 -11.58 23.74
CA HIS A 654 -16.49 -10.81 23.80
C HIS A 654 -17.68 -11.58 23.22
N PHE A 655 -17.49 -12.30 22.11
CA PHE A 655 -18.53 -13.15 21.51
C PHE A 655 -18.99 -14.27 22.44
N LEU A 656 -18.04 -14.91 23.15
CA LEU A 656 -18.36 -15.98 24.10
C LEU A 656 -18.97 -15.47 25.41
N THR A 657 -18.62 -14.27 25.87
CA THR A 657 -19.07 -13.72 27.16
C THR A 657 -20.33 -12.86 27.06
N ARG A 658 -20.53 -12.14 25.94
CA ARG A 658 -21.67 -11.26 25.67
C ARG A 658 -22.13 -11.35 24.20
N PRO A 659 -22.70 -12.50 23.78
CA PRO A 659 -23.17 -12.66 22.40
C PRO A 659 -24.30 -11.69 22.03
N SER A 660 -25.13 -11.27 23.00
CA SER A 660 -26.22 -10.30 22.77
C SER A 660 -25.74 -9.00 22.15
N ASP A 661 -24.53 -8.56 22.49
CA ASP A 661 -23.99 -7.28 22.05
C ASP A 661 -23.67 -7.30 20.54
N PHE A 662 -23.53 -8.48 19.93
CA PHE A 662 -23.34 -8.62 18.47
C PHE A 662 -24.65 -8.54 17.68
N PHE A 663 -25.80 -8.74 18.33
CA PHE A 663 -27.10 -8.81 17.65
C PHE A 663 -28.03 -7.65 18.01
N TRP A 664 -27.88 -7.08 19.20
CA TRP A 664 -28.74 -6.03 19.72
C TRP A 664 -27.95 -4.78 20.12
N PRO A 665 -28.48 -3.55 19.88
CA PRO A 665 -27.83 -2.33 20.31
C PRO A 665 -27.85 -2.18 21.84
N PRO A 666 -26.81 -1.56 22.45
CA PRO A 666 -26.76 -1.33 23.89
C PRO A 666 -27.85 -0.33 24.33
N LYS A 667 -28.35 -0.47 25.56
CA LYS A 667 -29.38 0.41 26.13
C LYS A 667 -28.91 1.86 26.33
N GLN A 668 -27.59 2.08 26.40
CA GLN A 668 -26.97 3.39 26.43
C GLN A 668 -26.07 3.54 25.20
N PRO A 669 -26.17 4.66 24.46
CA PRO A 669 -25.26 4.91 23.34
C PRO A 669 -23.83 5.00 23.86
N LEU A 670 -22.90 4.32 23.19
CA LEU A 670 -21.47 4.58 23.36
C LEU A 670 -21.22 6.00 22.85
N GLU A 671 -21.04 6.96 23.76
CA GLU A 671 -20.59 8.29 23.38
C GLU A 671 -19.18 8.18 22.79
N LEU A 672 -19.06 8.33 21.48
CA LEU A 672 -17.79 8.70 20.88
C LEU A 672 -17.43 10.09 21.44
N GLU A 673 -16.35 10.16 22.21
CA GLU A 673 -15.93 11.34 23.01
C GLU A 673 -15.70 12.66 22.24
N GLU A 674 -15.99 12.75 20.94
CA GLU A 674 -16.05 14.05 20.24
C GLU A 674 -17.23 14.91 20.71
N ASN A 675 -18.36 14.29 21.12
CA ASN A 675 -19.50 15.04 21.66
C ASN A 675 -19.34 15.42 23.14
N ALA A 676 -18.39 14.81 23.87
CA ALA A 676 -18.12 15.15 25.26
C ALA A 676 -17.48 16.54 25.40
N GLN A 677 -16.66 16.96 24.42
CA GLN A 677 -16.09 18.32 24.38
C GLN A 677 -17.13 19.39 24.01
N ALA A 678 -18.16 19.04 23.23
CA ALA A 678 -19.26 19.96 22.91
C ALA A 678 -20.26 20.11 24.08
N ASN A 679 -20.45 19.06 24.89
CA ASN A 679 -21.37 19.08 26.04
C ASN A 679 -20.70 19.54 27.36
N SER A 680 -19.39 19.41 27.52
CA SER A 680 -18.69 19.98 28.68
C SER A 680 -18.63 21.51 28.65
N GLY A 681 -18.58 22.11 27.45
CA GLY A 681 -18.68 23.56 27.28
C GLY A 681 -20.04 24.16 27.66
N LYS A 682 -21.13 23.38 27.56
CA LYS A 682 -22.48 23.84 27.94
C LYS A 682 -22.84 23.64 29.40
N LYS A 683 -22.11 22.80 30.14
CA LYS A 683 -22.33 22.58 31.58
C LYS A 683 -21.50 23.53 32.47
N ALA A 684 -20.66 24.38 31.88
CA ALA A 684 -19.92 25.41 32.60
C ALA A 684 -20.64 26.78 32.63
N GLU A 685 -21.83 26.91 32.04
CA GLU A 685 -22.64 28.15 32.01
C GLU A 685 -24.02 28.03 32.70
N HIS A 686 -24.21 27.06 33.60
CA HIS A 686 -25.37 27.05 34.50
C HIS A 686 -25.00 26.86 35.96
#